data_AF-A0A2T4VT71-F1
#
_entry.id   AF-A0A2T4VT71-F1
#
_cell.length_a   1.000
_cell.length_b   1.000
_cell.length_c   1.000
_cell.angle_alpha   90.00
_cell.angle_beta   90.00
_cell.angle_gamma   90.00
#
_symmetry.space_group_name_H-M   'P 1'
#
loop_
_entity.id
_entity.type
_entity.pdbx_description
1 polymer ?
#
loop_
_entity_poly.entity_id
_entity_poly.type
_entity_poly.pdbx_seq_one_letter_code
_entity_poly.pdbx_strand_id
1 'polypeptide(L)'
;MSRVDAKHLALLVVGLTLAGMGCTEEGHLPVTYEPLGSARFVIVVPPALSTAGVDRVTVTSSRPQSESRSEPLLDSGGQWSGWIDQLRAVDGYTFDAEGSGARRFLARASEVSIPYSRTALVLLTAREPSPPAPTGNVAPFIDALVASTDTIEPGGEVSFHAQAHDANLGDAFSFSWEATSGFLKDTHSASEVWTAPEVEGPQTLTVTVTDSSGAAVSLELTLNVQSQSSREAPVRAVYREHPATPPAIEVVSASPASVGPGDVLQLGATATVSRGALSFAWTASAGTVSTPVSSAVHSDVLWVSPSCLPADVTPSVTVTVTNSAGLSDSRTLPVTWTGPACTRPACLFSLEDGRLSLPADCTTDTSLFIPDGYTFDGQGHSITAVDPPAGHFTGAIVRNRGGTARVRSMTVTTSGLKDVCESAPARLRGILLEGASGEVVDTTVNDINKGLTTSGCQEGIGIEVRNDDTSRGPFRVDVLRNRVSGYQKRGILAIGAVGVTIDSNTVEGGGPVNHIARNGIQVSDGATGSVTRNTVSGNAYVKADAVGAGVLVTGGTGKPLVTGLSIEGNTLTDNDVGIYLFQDTGDPPDTKARTRITHNELRNDAETNPAYQAAISDYYGTGSVISTNQISGTGYDPSTTPDHTLAVDVYTTRPAAKLSILTPGYDLAMGSCSGKVSVQSQDPVGNLVPSAGPFTLTASGPAASGVTFHADSGCSGAAITTVDLSKPQAEATFYFKSSQPGVATVTVSGGSLTTATQGQTIH
;
A
#
# COMPACT_ATOMS: atom_id res chain seq x y z
N MET A 1 -54.65 -5.11 -29.36
CA MET A 1 -56.12 -5.18 -29.10
C MET A 1 -56.56 -3.76 -28.79
N SER A 2 -57.45 -3.02 -29.46
CA SER A 2 -58.36 -3.14 -30.61
C SER A 2 -58.58 -1.70 -31.13
N ARG A 3 -58.26 -1.34 -32.37
CA ARG A 3 -59.19 -1.09 -33.50
C ARG A 3 -60.62 -0.60 -33.17
N VAL A 4 -60.98 0.49 -33.86
CA VAL A 4 -62.25 0.87 -34.56
C VAL A 4 -62.74 2.25 -34.08
N ASP A 5 -62.95 3.34 -34.84
CA ASP A 5 -63.37 3.73 -36.21
C ASP A 5 -64.72 4.48 -36.19
N ALA A 6 -64.80 5.51 -37.04
CA ALA A 6 -65.99 6.04 -37.75
C ALA A 6 -67.12 6.85 -37.05
N LYS A 7 -67.14 8.16 -37.37
CA LYS A 7 -68.13 8.92 -38.19
C LYS A 7 -69.66 8.85 -37.95
N HIS A 8 -70.22 10.07 -37.82
CA HIS A 8 -71.45 10.67 -38.41
C HIS A 8 -72.88 10.20 -38.06
N LEU A 9 -73.73 11.16 -37.59
CA LEU A 9 -75.05 11.63 -38.12
C LEU A 9 -75.75 12.49 -37.03
N ALA A 10 -76.06 13.79 -37.22
CA ALA A 10 -77.21 14.43 -37.92
C ALA A 10 -78.53 14.50 -37.13
N LEU A 11 -79.17 15.69 -37.07
CA LEU A 11 -80.59 16.03 -37.35
C LEU A 11 -80.91 17.48 -36.87
N LEU A 12 -81.33 18.43 -37.73
CA LEU A 12 -82.71 18.82 -38.19
C LEU A 12 -83.34 19.91 -37.26
N VAL A 13 -83.78 21.12 -37.68
CA VAL A 13 -85.05 21.46 -38.39
C VAL A 13 -85.19 23.01 -38.62
N VAL A 14 -85.56 23.41 -39.87
CA VAL A 14 -86.58 24.38 -40.37
C VAL A 14 -86.74 25.78 -39.71
N GLY A 15 -86.93 26.94 -40.37
CA GLY A 15 -87.15 27.34 -41.77
C GLY A 15 -87.98 28.66 -41.83
N LEU A 16 -87.82 29.50 -42.88
CA LEU A 16 -88.81 30.42 -43.52
C LEU A 16 -88.09 31.35 -44.54
N THR A 17 -88.19 31.12 -45.85
CA THR A 17 -89.03 31.80 -46.90
C THR A 17 -88.57 33.16 -47.46
N LEU A 18 -88.17 33.08 -48.75
CA LEU A 18 -88.45 33.91 -49.95
C LEU A 18 -87.97 35.39 -50.13
N ALA A 19 -87.18 35.52 -51.21
CA ALA A 19 -87.26 36.48 -52.34
C ALA A 19 -86.67 37.90 -52.20
N GLY A 20 -85.70 38.21 -53.08
CA GLY A 20 -85.27 39.56 -53.42
C GLY A 20 -84.07 39.56 -54.36
N MET A 21 -84.29 39.96 -55.61
CA MET A 21 -83.29 40.12 -56.67
C MET A 21 -82.23 41.17 -56.34
N GLY A 22 -81.00 40.92 -56.83
CA GLY A 22 -80.09 41.90 -57.45
C GLY A 22 -79.67 43.15 -56.68
N CYS A 23 -78.37 43.26 -56.40
CA CYS A 23 -77.51 44.33 -56.91
C CYS A 23 -76.06 44.05 -56.52
N THR A 24 -75.15 44.33 -57.45
CA THR A 24 -73.69 44.24 -57.32
C THR A 24 -73.16 45.23 -56.29
N GLU A 25 -72.20 44.81 -55.46
CA GLU A 25 -71.23 45.74 -54.89
C GLU A 25 -69.82 45.16 -54.95
N GLU A 26 -68.91 46.03 -55.37
CA GLU A 26 -67.54 45.81 -55.76
C GLU A 26 -66.64 45.42 -54.57
N GLY A 27 -65.48 44.86 -54.89
CA GLY A 27 -64.58 44.23 -53.94
C GLY A 27 -64.12 45.12 -52.80
N HIS A 28 -64.26 44.62 -51.58
CA HIS A 28 -63.42 44.99 -50.46
C HIS A 28 -62.25 44.01 -50.38
N LEU A 29 -61.03 44.52 -50.59
CA LEU A 29 -59.81 43.84 -50.19
C LEU A 29 -59.88 43.58 -48.67
N PRO A 30 -59.53 42.38 -48.16
CA PRO A 30 -59.43 42.19 -46.72
C PRO A 30 -58.30 43.07 -46.17
N VAL A 31 -58.64 44.04 -45.32
CA VAL A 31 -57.67 44.76 -44.50
C VAL A 31 -57.13 43.76 -43.47
N THR A 32 -55.99 43.14 -43.76
CA THR A 32 -55.23 42.40 -42.75
C THR A 32 -54.58 43.43 -41.82
N TYR A 33 -55.15 43.63 -40.63
CA TYR A 33 -54.44 44.32 -39.56
C TYR A 33 -53.20 43.50 -39.23
N GLU A 34 -52.03 44.10 -39.37
CA GLU A 34 -50.82 43.46 -38.88
C GLU A 34 -50.92 43.35 -37.36
N PRO A 35 -50.75 42.16 -36.77
CA PRO A 35 -50.77 42.04 -35.33
C PRO A 35 -49.52 42.73 -34.79
N LEU A 36 -49.69 43.89 -34.13
CA LEU A 36 -48.59 44.67 -33.56
C LEU A 36 -48.58 44.58 -32.02
N GLY A 37 -47.40 44.73 -31.43
CA GLY A 37 -47.14 44.87 -30.01
C GLY A 37 -45.96 45.82 -29.77
N SER A 38 -45.50 45.91 -28.53
CA SER A 38 -44.36 46.74 -28.13
C SER A 38 -43.36 45.95 -27.29
N ALA A 39 -42.15 46.47 -27.14
CA ALA A 39 -41.18 46.00 -26.17
C ALA A 39 -40.66 47.17 -25.32
N ARG A 40 -40.64 47.00 -24.00
CA ARG A 40 -40.02 47.91 -23.03
C ARG A 40 -38.68 47.32 -22.61
N PHE A 41 -37.63 48.13 -22.64
CA PHE A 41 -36.27 47.72 -22.32
C PHE A 41 -35.80 48.36 -21.02
N VAL A 42 -35.05 47.58 -20.24
CA VAL A 42 -34.35 48.04 -19.05
C VAL A 42 -32.94 47.45 -19.07
N ILE A 43 -31.92 48.31 -19.00
CA ILE A 43 -30.53 47.84 -18.87
C ILE A 43 -30.25 47.52 -17.41
N VAL A 44 -29.80 46.30 -17.17
CA VAL A 44 -29.29 45.83 -15.89
C VAL A 44 -27.78 45.94 -15.93
N VAL A 45 -27.19 46.63 -14.95
CA VAL A 45 -25.73 46.81 -14.86
C VAL A 45 -25.20 45.98 -13.70
N PRO A 46 -24.39 44.93 -13.97
CA PRO A 46 -23.71 44.19 -12.92
C PRO A 46 -22.77 45.10 -12.10
N PRO A 47 -22.59 44.88 -10.79
CA PRO A 47 -21.71 45.70 -9.96
C PRO A 47 -20.26 45.78 -10.44
N ALA A 48 -19.77 44.75 -11.13
CA ALA A 48 -18.42 44.68 -11.68
C ALA A 48 -18.21 45.61 -12.89
N LEU A 49 -19.28 46.08 -13.54
CA LEU A 49 -19.21 46.91 -14.74
C LEU A 49 -19.33 48.39 -14.39
N SER A 50 -18.28 49.18 -14.69
CA SER A 50 -18.35 50.63 -14.55
C SER A 50 -19.03 51.27 -15.76
N THR A 51 -20.02 52.11 -15.50
CA THR A 51 -20.75 52.88 -16.52
C THR A 51 -20.34 54.34 -16.63
N ALA A 52 -19.37 54.77 -15.83
CA ALA A 52 -18.83 56.13 -15.90
C ALA A 52 -18.16 56.35 -17.28
N GLY A 53 -18.67 57.32 -18.05
CA GLY A 53 -18.20 57.61 -19.41
C GLY A 53 -18.95 56.86 -20.53
N VAL A 54 -20.12 56.30 -20.24
CA VAL A 54 -21.11 55.91 -21.28
C VAL A 54 -21.99 57.12 -21.59
N ASP A 55 -21.98 57.56 -22.85
CA ASP A 55 -22.68 58.77 -23.30
C ASP A 55 -24.07 58.45 -23.89
N ARG A 56 -24.22 57.28 -24.51
CA ARG A 56 -25.47 56.87 -25.15
C ARG A 56 -25.64 55.36 -25.15
N VAL A 57 -26.84 54.89 -24.83
CA VAL A 57 -27.25 53.49 -24.97
C VAL A 57 -28.30 53.38 -26.07
N THR A 58 -28.10 52.46 -27.01
CA THR A 58 -29.03 52.21 -28.13
C THR A 58 -29.41 50.74 -28.15
N VAL A 59 -30.71 50.43 -28.23
CA VAL A 59 -31.20 49.07 -28.43
C VAL A 59 -31.59 48.89 -29.89
N THR A 60 -31.18 47.78 -30.50
CA THR A 60 -31.45 47.41 -31.89
C THR A 60 -32.21 46.09 -31.93
N SER A 61 -33.35 46.10 -32.60
CA SER A 61 -34.16 44.92 -32.89
C SER A 61 -33.72 44.28 -34.20
N SER A 62 -33.66 42.95 -34.22
CA SER A 62 -33.36 42.16 -35.41
C SER A 62 -34.19 40.88 -35.44
N ARG A 63 -34.60 40.47 -36.64
CA ARG A 63 -35.38 39.24 -36.90
C ARG A 63 -35.06 38.78 -38.34
N PRO A 64 -34.99 37.47 -38.63
CA PRO A 64 -34.82 36.99 -40.00
C PRO A 64 -35.83 37.61 -40.95
N GLN A 65 -35.35 38.14 -42.09
CA GLN A 65 -36.17 38.74 -43.16
C GLN A 65 -36.99 39.98 -42.75
N SER A 66 -36.63 40.67 -41.65
CA SER A 66 -37.21 41.95 -41.21
C SER A 66 -36.16 43.06 -41.25
N GLU A 67 -36.59 44.29 -41.47
CA GLU A 67 -35.76 45.48 -41.24
C GLU A 67 -35.48 45.64 -39.74
N SER A 68 -34.25 46.00 -39.39
CA SER A 68 -33.83 46.28 -38.01
C SER A 68 -34.26 47.67 -37.59
N ARG A 69 -34.70 47.85 -36.34
CA ARG A 69 -35.02 49.16 -35.78
C ARG A 69 -34.19 49.44 -34.54
N SER A 70 -33.64 50.65 -34.44
CA SER A 70 -32.80 51.08 -33.31
C SER A 70 -33.40 52.29 -32.61
N GLU A 71 -33.50 52.24 -31.29
CA GLU A 71 -34.03 53.33 -30.45
C GLU A 71 -33.06 53.65 -29.31
N PRO A 72 -32.84 54.94 -28.96
CA PRO A 72 -32.04 55.30 -27.79
C PRO A 72 -32.80 55.03 -26.48
N LEU A 73 -32.08 54.59 -25.45
CA LEU A 73 -32.63 54.46 -24.10
C LEU A 73 -32.31 55.71 -23.26
N LEU A 74 -33.25 56.11 -22.42
CA LEU A 74 -33.13 57.26 -21.54
C LEU A 74 -32.57 56.84 -20.19
N ASP A 75 -31.59 57.59 -19.67
CA ASP A 75 -31.06 57.40 -18.32
C ASP A 75 -31.94 58.13 -17.30
N SER A 76 -32.45 57.40 -16.31
CA SER A 76 -33.19 57.94 -15.18
C SER A 76 -32.51 57.55 -13.88
N GLY A 77 -31.46 58.30 -13.51
CA GLY A 77 -30.77 58.12 -12.23
C GLY A 77 -29.92 56.86 -12.14
N GLY A 78 -29.27 56.46 -13.25
CA GLY A 78 -28.35 55.32 -13.32
C GLY A 78 -28.97 54.04 -13.87
N GLN A 79 -30.17 54.12 -14.47
CA GLN A 79 -30.86 52.99 -15.10
C GLN A 79 -31.40 53.43 -16.46
N TRP A 80 -30.90 52.81 -17.55
CA TRP A 80 -31.39 53.09 -18.90
C TRP A 80 -32.67 52.32 -19.19
N SER A 81 -33.68 53.00 -19.69
CA SER A 81 -34.93 52.37 -20.13
C SER A 81 -35.56 53.06 -21.34
N GLY A 82 -36.44 52.36 -22.04
CA GLY A 82 -37.07 52.87 -23.27
C GLY A 82 -37.99 51.85 -23.93
N TRP A 83 -38.52 52.19 -25.10
CA TRP A 83 -39.48 51.36 -25.83
C TRP A 83 -39.12 51.26 -27.31
N ILE A 84 -39.47 50.12 -27.92
CA ILE A 84 -39.68 50.02 -29.36
C ILE A 84 -41.15 49.65 -29.56
N ASP A 85 -41.95 50.61 -30.04
CA ASP A 85 -43.38 50.41 -30.31
C ASP A 85 -43.65 49.88 -31.72
N GLN A 86 -44.82 49.30 -31.96
CA GLN A 86 -45.24 48.82 -33.30
C GLN A 86 -44.32 47.74 -33.88
N LEU A 87 -43.87 46.81 -33.04
CA LEU A 87 -43.22 45.58 -33.48
C LEU A 87 -44.29 44.57 -33.92
N ARG A 88 -44.01 43.72 -34.91
CA ARG A 88 -44.92 42.63 -35.26
C ARG A 88 -45.00 41.66 -34.08
N ALA A 89 -46.21 41.25 -33.73
CA ALA A 89 -46.46 40.33 -32.63
C ALA A 89 -46.19 38.87 -33.07
N VAL A 90 -44.96 38.43 -32.86
CA VAL A 90 -44.41 37.14 -33.30
C VAL A 90 -43.18 36.78 -32.45
N ASP A 91 -42.81 35.49 -32.45
CA ASP A 91 -41.63 34.96 -31.77
C ASP A 91 -40.35 35.13 -32.58
N GLY A 92 -39.18 35.13 -31.94
CA GLY A 92 -37.88 35.06 -32.64
C GLY A 92 -37.19 36.41 -32.86
N TYR A 93 -37.50 37.43 -32.06
CA TYR A 93 -36.71 38.67 -32.06
C TYR A 93 -35.40 38.50 -31.29
N THR A 94 -34.34 39.10 -31.82
CA THR A 94 -33.09 39.36 -31.09
C THR A 94 -32.97 40.86 -30.86
N PHE A 95 -32.69 41.24 -29.61
CA PHE A 95 -32.45 42.61 -29.20
C PHE A 95 -31.01 42.75 -28.73
N ASP A 96 -30.27 43.66 -29.35
CA ASP A 96 -28.89 44.00 -29.00
C ASP A 96 -28.85 45.43 -28.45
N ALA A 97 -28.34 45.62 -27.24
CA ALA A 97 -28.07 46.95 -26.69
C ALA A 97 -26.57 47.23 -26.66
N GLU A 98 -26.18 48.40 -27.15
CA GLU A 98 -24.80 48.90 -27.11
C GLU A 98 -24.74 50.21 -26.32
N GLY A 99 -23.89 50.23 -25.30
CA GLY A 99 -23.42 51.45 -24.65
C GLY A 99 -22.21 52.01 -25.38
N SER A 100 -22.27 53.29 -25.76
CA SER A 100 -21.23 53.99 -26.52
C SER A 100 -20.73 55.23 -25.76
N GLY A 101 -19.46 55.55 -25.93
CA GLY A 101 -18.76 56.62 -25.22
C GLY A 101 -17.28 56.27 -24.98
N ALA A 102 -16.70 56.81 -23.91
CA ALA A 102 -15.35 56.44 -23.44
C ALA A 102 -15.29 55.00 -22.88
N ARG A 103 -16.42 54.49 -22.37
CA ARG A 103 -16.64 53.09 -22.00
C ARG A 103 -17.68 52.47 -22.93
N ARG A 104 -17.58 51.16 -23.16
CA ARG A 104 -18.52 50.39 -23.98
C ARG A 104 -18.98 49.13 -23.26
N PHE A 105 -20.24 48.77 -23.46
CA PHE A 105 -20.81 47.50 -23.03
C PHE A 105 -21.76 46.98 -24.10
N LEU A 106 -22.02 45.67 -24.07
CA LEU A 106 -22.99 44.99 -24.91
C LEU A 106 -24.01 44.27 -24.02
N ALA A 107 -25.23 44.11 -24.49
CA ALA A 107 -26.24 43.23 -23.88
C ALA A 107 -27.11 42.63 -24.98
N ARG A 108 -27.60 41.40 -24.78
CA ARG A 108 -28.39 40.69 -25.80
C ARG A 108 -29.50 39.86 -25.17
N ALA A 109 -30.67 39.88 -25.79
CA ALA A 109 -31.73 38.88 -25.62
C ALA A 109 -32.05 38.27 -26.99
N SER A 110 -32.19 36.95 -27.07
CA SER A 110 -32.54 36.23 -28.31
C SER A 110 -33.90 35.55 -28.17
N GLU A 111 -34.49 35.12 -29.28
CA GLU A 111 -35.75 34.36 -29.28
C GLU A 111 -36.92 35.01 -28.51
N VAL A 112 -36.94 36.34 -28.45
CA VAL A 112 -37.95 37.09 -27.70
C VAL A 112 -39.28 37.10 -28.43
N SER A 113 -40.36 36.81 -27.72
CA SER A 113 -41.74 36.87 -28.19
C SER A 113 -42.36 38.25 -27.95
N ILE A 114 -42.93 38.84 -28.99
CA ILE A 114 -43.72 40.07 -28.87
C ILE A 114 -45.21 39.71 -28.85
N PRO A 115 -45.92 39.96 -27.73
CA PRO A 115 -47.35 39.66 -27.63
C PRO A 115 -48.21 40.64 -28.44
N TYR A 116 -49.32 40.16 -28.98
CA TYR A 116 -50.27 41.01 -29.69
C TYR A 116 -50.93 42.01 -28.74
N SER A 117 -50.90 43.30 -29.10
CA SER A 117 -51.51 44.40 -28.35
C SER A 117 -51.04 44.54 -26.89
N ARG A 118 -49.89 43.96 -26.53
CA ARG A 118 -49.25 44.13 -25.21
C ARG A 118 -47.78 44.52 -25.40
N THR A 119 -47.15 44.91 -24.31
CA THR A 119 -45.73 45.28 -24.28
C THR A 119 -44.95 44.20 -23.55
N ALA A 120 -44.01 43.52 -24.23
CA ALA A 120 -43.07 42.63 -23.55
C ALA A 120 -42.06 43.47 -22.73
N LEU A 121 -41.75 43.04 -21.51
CA LEU A 121 -40.66 43.64 -20.73
C LEU A 121 -39.37 42.85 -20.99
N VAL A 122 -38.30 43.52 -21.41
CA VAL A 122 -37.02 42.91 -21.75
C VAL A 122 -35.93 43.55 -20.90
N LEU A 123 -35.47 42.84 -19.88
CA LEU A 123 -34.28 43.20 -19.11
C LEU A 123 -33.05 42.68 -19.85
N LEU A 124 -32.10 43.56 -20.14
CA LEU A 124 -30.85 43.25 -20.84
C LEU A 124 -29.67 43.50 -19.89
N THR A 125 -28.89 42.47 -19.60
CA THR A 125 -27.74 42.60 -18.70
C THR A 125 -26.49 43.03 -19.46
N ALA A 126 -25.94 44.18 -19.09
CA ALA A 126 -24.73 44.73 -19.67
C ALA A 126 -23.49 43.92 -19.31
N ARG A 127 -22.64 43.64 -20.30
CA ARG A 127 -21.33 43.00 -20.14
C ARG A 127 -20.26 43.71 -20.96
N GLU A 128 -19.00 43.48 -20.60
CA GLU A 128 -17.89 43.96 -21.41
C GLU A 128 -17.86 43.28 -22.80
N PRO A 129 -17.42 43.98 -23.87
CA PRO A 129 -17.41 43.40 -25.23
C PRO A 129 -16.47 42.20 -25.41
N SER A 130 -15.43 42.08 -24.60
CA SER A 130 -14.43 41.02 -24.69
C SER A 130 -13.83 40.75 -23.29
N PRO A 131 -14.58 40.10 -22.39
CA PRO A 131 -14.05 39.75 -21.08
C PRO A 131 -12.88 38.75 -21.23
N PRO A 132 -11.84 38.84 -20.39
CA PRO A 132 -10.78 37.84 -20.37
C PRO A 132 -11.35 36.47 -19.98
N ALA A 133 -10.72 35.40 -20.47
CA ALA A 133 -11.10 34.03 -20.08
C ALA A 133 -10.90 33.83 -18.56
N PRO A 134 -11.84 33.14 -17.88
CA PRO A 134 -11.73 32.95 -16.44
C PRO A 134 -10.55 32.03 -16.09
N THR A 135 -9.83 32.34 -15.01
CA THR A 135 -8.71 31.53 -14.48
C THR A 135 -9.15 30.49 -13.44
N GLY A 136 -10.44 30.43 -13.12
CA GLY A 136 -11.08 29.51 -12.18
C GLY A 136 -12.58 29.45 -12.42
N ASN A 137 -13.34 28.88 -11.48
CA ASN A 137 -14.80 28.86 -11.55
C ASN A 137 -15.38 30.27 -11.35
N VAL A 138 -16.25 30.73 -12.25
CA VAL A 138 -17.02 31.97 -12.13
C VAL A 138 -18.50 31.67 -12.15
N ALA A 139 -19.33 32.54 -11.54
CA ALA A 139 -20.78 32.34 -11.56
C ALA A 139 -21.33 32.43 -13.00
N PRO A 140 -22.45 31.77 -13.29
CA PRO A 140 -23.19 31.96 -14.54
C PRO A 140 -23.55 33.44 -14.75
N PHE A 141 -23.80 33.81 -16.00
CA PHE A 141 -24.22 35.16 -16.38
C PHE A 141 -25.66 35.12 -16.92
N ILE A 142 -26.58 35.89 -16.32
CA ILE A 142 -27.93 36.06 -16.86
C ILE A 142 -27.87 37.14 -17.95
N ASP A 143 -27.93 36.73 -19.22
CA ASP A 143 -27.92 37.63 -20.37
C ASP A 143 -29.16 38.52 -20.43
N ALA A 144 -30.33 37.93 -20.18
CA ALA A 144 -31.60 38.62 -20.29
C ALA A 144 -32.70 37.96 -19.45
N LEU A 145 -33.69 38.76 -19.07
CA LEU A 145 -34.96 38.30 -18.49
C LEU A 145 -36.12 38.94 -19.24
N VAL A 146 -36.94 38.10 -19.87
CA VAL A 146 -38.10 38.54 -20.67
C VAL A 146 -39.38 38.22 -19.91
N ALA A 147 -40.28 39.19 -19.80
CA ALA A 147 -41.64 38.99 -19.31
C ALA A 147 -42.67 39.26 -20.41
N SER A 148 -43.72 38.45 -20.47
CA SER A 148 -44.77 38.53 -21.50
C SER A 148 -45.62 39.81 -21.46
N THR A 149 -45.50 40.62 -20.40
CA THR A 149 -46.20 41.90 -20.23
C THR A 149 -45.42 42.79 -19.26
N ASP A 150 -45.45 44.11 -19.46
CA ASP A 150 -44.92 45.10 -18.51
C ASP A 150 -45.99 45.70 -17.57
N THR A 151 -47.27 45.36 -17.82
CA THR A 151 -48.44 45.74 -17.00
C THR A 151 -49.08 44.51 -16.37
N ILE A 152 -49.40 44.58 -15.09
CA ILE A 152 -49.83 43.42 -14.30
C ILE A 152 -51.03 43.81 -13.44
N GLU A 153 -52.18 43.20 -13.74
CA GLU A 153 -53.39 43.35 -12.94
C GLU A 153 -53.41 42.32 -11.79
N PRO A 154 -54.16 42.59 -10.70
CA PRO A 154 -54.39 41.59 -9.66
C PRO A 154 -54.88 40.25 -10.23
N GLY A 155 -54.25 39.14 -9.82
CA GLY A 155 -54.57 37.79 -10.31
C GLY A 155 -54.08 37.46 -11.73
N GLY A 156 -53.44 38.40 -12.44
CA GLY A 156 -52.96 38.21 -13.81
C GLY A 156 -51.77 37.24 -13.91
N GLU A 157 -51.64 36.54 -15.04
CA GLU A 157 -50.50 35.67 -15.33
C GLU A 157 -49.42 36.37 -16.17
N VAL A 158 -48.16 36.17 -15.79
CA VAL A 158 -46.98 36.65 -16.51
C VAL A 158 -46.06 35.47 -16.79
N SER A 159 -45.71 35.26 -18.06
CA SER A 159 -44.69 34.29 -18.44
C SER A 159 -43.33 34.96 -18.49
N PHE A 160 -42.36 34.39 -17.78
CA PHE A 160 -40.97 34.79 -17.74
C PHE A 160 -40.09 33.80 -18.49
N HIS A 161 -39.03 34.30 -19.12
CA HIS A 161 -37.97 33.49 -19.69
C HIS A 161 -36.61 34.14 -19.40
N ALA A 162 -35.77 33.42 -18.68
CA ALA A 162 -34.41 33.80 -18.36
C ALA A 162 -33.44 33.15 -19.36
N GLN A 163 -32.51 33.96 -19.88
CA GLN A 163 -31.40 33.49 -20.72
C GLN A 163 -30.13 33.64 -19.91
N ALA A 164 -29.37 32.56 -19.81
CA ALA A 164 -28.09 32.55 -19.11
C ALA A 164 -27.08 31.67 -19.83
N HIS A 165 -25.80 31.96 -19.61
CA HIS A 165 -24.68 31.13 -20.03
C HIS A 165 -23.63 31.07 -18.93
N ASP A 166 -22.73 30.10 -19.04
CA ASP A 166 -21.55 30.01 -18.18
C ASP A 166 -20.29 30.29 -19.02
N ALA A 167 -19.33 31.02 -18.44
CA ALA A 167 -18.05 31.30 -19.07
C ALA A 167 -17.07 30.12 -18.94
N ASN A 168 -17.29 29.24 -17.96
CA ASN A 168 -16.58 27.98 -17.81
C ASN A 168 -17.16 26.94 -18.80
N LEU A 169 -16.41 26.64 -19.86
CA LEU A 169 -16.87 25.74 -20.92
C LEU A 169 -17.19 24.33 -20.41
N GLY A 170 -18.44 23.93 -20.53
CA GLY A 170 -18.92 22.59 -20.15
C GLY A 170 -19.59 22.51 -18.79
N ASP A 171 -19.58 23.60 -18.01
CA ASP A 171 -20.27 23.65 -16.72
C ASP A 171 -21.80 23.69 -16.93
N ALA A 172 -22.49 22.86 -16.16
CA ALA A 172 -23.94 22.85 -16.12
C ALA A 172 -24.42 23.79 -14.99
N PHE A 173 -25.57 24.42 -15.19
CA PHE A 173 -26.21 25.27 -14.19
C PHE A 173 -27.71 24.98 -14.07
N SER A 174 -28.29 25.40 -12.95
CA SER A 174 -29.71 25.24 -12.62
C SER A 174 -30.36 26.57 -12.32
N PHE A 175 -31.65 26.70 -12.61
CA PHE A 175 -32.47 27.86 -12.26
C PHE A 175 -33.22 27.63 -10.94
N SER A 176 -33.47 28.69 -10.18
CA SER A 176 -34.43 28.72 -9.08
C SER A 176 -35.18 30.05 -9.04
N TRP A 177 -36.51 30.02 -8.86
CA TRP A 177 -37.35 31.22 -8.80
C TRP A 177 -38.00 31.43 -7.43
N GLU A 178 -38.06 32.69 -7.00
CA GLU A 178 -38.76 33.14 -5.80
C GLU A 178 -39.59 34.38 -6.09
N ALA A 179 -40.71 34.57 -5.37
CA ALA A 179 -41.55 35.77 -5.47
C ALA A 179 -42.02 36.20 -4.07
N THR A 180 -42.13 37.51 -3.83
CA THR A 180 -42.62 38.05 -2.55
C THR A 180 -44.08 37.69 -2.26
N SER A 181 -44.88 37.50 -3.30
CA SER A 181 -46.27 37.05 -3.24
C SER A 181 -46.71 36.50 -4.61
N GLY A 182 -47.91 35.94 -4.69
CA GLY A 182 -48.42 35.26 -5.88
C GLY A 182 -47.99 33.79 -5.94
N PHE A 183 -48.19 33.15 -7.10
CA PHE A 183 -47.96 31.73 -7.29
C PHE A 183 -47.00 31.47 -8.46
N LEU A 184 -45.97 30.67 -8.21
CA LEU A 184 -44.97 30.20 -9.19
C LEU A 184 -45.29 28.76 -9.58
N LYS A 185 -45.21 28.44 -10.88
CA LYS A 185 -45.62 27.16 -11.45
C LYS A 185 -44.51 26.11 -11.49
N ASP A 186 -43.32 26.47 -12.00
CA ASP A 186 -42.14 25.63 -12.08
C ASP A 186 -40.89 26.44 -11.71
N THR A 187 -40.53 26.36 -10.44
CA THR A 187 -39.45 27.16 -9.89
C THR A 187 -38.06 26.74 -10.36
N HIS A 188 -37.87 25.68 -11.18
CA HIS A 188 -36.54 25.18 -11.56
C HIS A 188 -36.23 25.29 -13.06
N SER A 189 -37.14 25.86 -13.84
CA SER A 189 -37.01 26.00 -15.28
C SER A 189 -36.44 27.38 -15.67
N ALA A 190 -35.79 27.47 -16.83
CA ALA A 190 -35.41 28.76 -17.44
C ALA A 190 -36.65 29.60 -17.81
N SER A 191 -37.79 28.94 -18.06
CA SER A 191 -39.07 29.56 -18.35
C SER A 191 -40.05 29.31 -17.21
N GLU A 192 -40.68 30.35 -16.72
CA GLU A 192 -41.55 30.28 -15.54
C GLU A 192 -42.85 31.07 -15.74
N VAL A 193 -43.96 30.61 -15.13
CA VAL A 193 -45.24 31.33 -15.14
C VAL A 193 -45.61 31.74 -13.72
N TRP A 194 -45.76 33.05 -13.52
CA TRP A 194 -46.16 33.64 -12.25
C TRP A 194 -47.58 34.21 -12.32
N THR A 195 -48.42 33.86 -11.35
CA THR A 195 -49.74 34.48 -11.14
C THR A 195 -49.62 35.54 -10.06
N ALA A 196 -49.92 36.79 -10.40
CA ALA A 196 -49.86 37.93 -9.49
C ALA A 196 -50.86 37.80 -8.33
N PRO A 197 -50.56 38.35 -7.14
CA PRO A 197 -51.51 38.38 -6.03
C PRO A 197 -52.74 39.23 -6.35
N GLU A 198 -53.84 39.00 -5.62
CA GLU A 198 -55.08 39.80 -5.70
C GLU A 198 -54.95 41.20 -5.08
N VAL A 199 -53.82 41.50 -4.42
CA VAL A 199 -53.58 42.77 -3.74
C VAL A 199 -52.59 43.61 -4.55
N GLU A 200 -52.96 44.85 -4.84
CA GLU A 200 -52.10 45.82 -5.50
C GLU A 200 -50.85 46.14 -4.67
N GLY A 201 -49.74 46.41 -5.36
CA GLY A 201 -48.49 46.82 -4.74
C GLY A 201 -47.25 46.24 -5.42
N PRO A 202 -46.06 46.65 -4.95
CA PRO A 202 -44.80 46.15 -5.47
C PRO A 202 -44.62 44.68 -5.12
N GLN A 203 -44.28 43.88 -6.13
CA GLN A 203 -43.88 42.49 -6.01
C GLN A 203 -42.48 42.30 -6.57
N THR A 204 -41.63 41.60 -5.84
CA THR A 204 -40.28 41.27 -6.29
C THR A 204 -40.22 39.80 -6.68
N LEU A 205 -39.75 39.53 -7.89
CA LEU A 205 -39.39 38.21 -8.36
C LEU A 205 -37.87 38.09 -8.43
N THR A 206 -37.33 36.97 -7.99
CA THR A 206 -35.90 36.68 -8.03
C THR A 206 -35.67 35.41 -8.82
N VAL A 207 -34.88 35.48 -9.89
CA VAL A 207 -34.31 34.29 -10.53
C VAL A 207 -32.87 34.15 -10.11
N THR A 208 -32.49 32.96 -9.66
CA THR A 208 -31.11 32.61 -9.33
C THR A 208 -30.64 31.51 -10.27
N VAL A 209 -29.45 31.68 -10.85
CA VAL A 209 -28.78 30.69 -11.68
C VAL A 209 -27.52 30.24 -10.96
N THR A 210 -27.41 28.95 -10.66
CA THR A 210 -26.30 28.38 -9.89
C THR A 210 -25.61 27.29 -10.69
N ASP A 211 -24.28 27.38 -10.80
CA ASP A 211 -23.45 26.36 -11.44
C ASP A 211 -23.30 25.08 -10.60
N SER A 212 -22.60 24.08 -11.14
CA SER A 212 -22.30 22.84 -10.45
C SER A 212 -21.30 22.98 -9.28
N SER A 213 -20.56 24.08 -9.22
CA SER A 213 -19.55 24.39 -8.19
C SER A 213 -20.09 25.27 -7.05
N GLY A 214 -21.35 25.70 -7.14
CA GLY A 214 -22.04 26.51 -6.15
C GLY A 214 -21.94 28.02 -6.34
N ALA A 215 -21.26 28.53 -7.37
CA ALA A 215 -21.31 29.96 -7.66
C ALA A 215 -22.63 30.29 -8.36
N ALA A 216 -23.23 31.42 -8.01
CA ALA A 216 -24.54 31.80 -8.49
C ALA A 216 -24.65 33.29 -8.80
N VAL A 217 -25.63 33.60 -9.63
CA VAL A 217 -26.09 34.97 -9.89
C VAL A 217 -27.57 35.03 -9.59
N SER A 218 -28.06 36.14 -9.04
CA SER A 218 -29.49 36.42 -8.93
C SER A 218 -29.86 37.74 -9.58
N LEU A 219 -31.00 37.75 -10.28
CA LEU A 219 -31.63 38.95 -10.82
C LEU A 219 -32.96 39.18 -10.10
N GLU A 220 -33.03 40.24 -9.30
CA GLU A 220 -34.22 40.70 -8.60
C GLU A 220 -34.96 41.73 -9.46
N LEU A 221 -36.22 41.44 -9.81
CA LEU A 221 -37.09 42.30 -10.59
C LEU A 221 -38.30 42.73 -9.73
N THR A 222 -38.41 44.04 -9.47
CA THR A 222 -39.58 44.62 -8.79
C THR A 222 -40.57 45.17 -9.83
N LEU A 223 -41.79 44.63 -9.80
CA LEU A 223 -42.94 44.99 -10.64
C LEU A 223 -44.08 45.53 -9.76
N ASN A 224 -44.96 46.36 -10.29
CA ASN A 224 -46.14 46.84 -9.57
C ASN A 224 -47.41 46.19 -10.09
N VAL A 225 -48.14 45.49 -9.21
CA VAL A 225 -49.49 44.97 -9.48
C VAL A 225 -50.49 46.08 -9.25
N GLN A 226 -51.28 46.45 -10.26
CA GLN A 226 -52.22 47.56 -10.22
C GLN A 226 -53.37 47.39 -11.22
N SER A 227 -54.58 47.81 -10.85
CA SER A 227 -55.79 47.72 -11.70
C SER A 227 -55.85 48.81 -12.77
N GLN A 228 -54.97 49.81 -12.73
CA GLN A 228 -54.81 50.82 -13.77
C GLN A 228 -53.34 50.88 -14.18
N SER A 229 -53.03 50.38 -15.38
CA SER A 229 -51.68 50.42 -15.91
C SER A 229 -51.22 51.84 -16.24
N SER A 230 -50.07 52.25 -15.73
CA SER A 230 -49.35 53.43 -16.22
C SER A 230 -48.15 53.02 -17.06
N ARG A 231 -47.95 53.68 -18.21
CA ARG A 231 -46.78 53.44 -19.09
C ARG A 231 -45.45 53.78 -18.40
N GLU A 232 -45.50 54.58 -17.34
CA GLU A 232 -44.35 55.04 -16.54
C GLU A 232 -44.15 54.27 -15.23
N ALA A 233 -44.86 53.16 -15.00
CA ALA A 233 -44.68 52.36 -13.78
C ALA A 233 -43.19 52.00 -13.59
N PRO A 234 -42.58 52.29 -12.43
CA PRO A 234 -41.15 52.07 -12.21
C PRO A 234 -40.86 50.57 -12.23
N VAL A 235 -39.90 50.16 -13.08
CA VAL A 235 -39.36 48.80 -13.12
C VAL A 235 -37.95 48.87 -12.57
N ARG A 236 -37.71 48.20 -11.45
CA ARG A 236 -36.39 48.17 -10.83
C ARG A 236 -35.82 46.76 -10.93
N ALA A 237 -34.59 46.67 -11.42
CA ALA A 237 -33.86 45.42 -11.54
C ALA A 237 -32.54 45.52 -10.78
N VAL A 238 -32.18 44.50 -10.00
CA VAL A 238 -30.93 44.45 -9.24
C VAL A 238 -30.24 43.13 -9.53
N TYR A 239 -28.98 43.22 -9.98
CA TYR A 239 -28.12 42.07 -10.24
C TYR A 239 -27.21 41.82 -9.05
N ARG A 240 -27.13 40.57 -8.58
CA ARG A 240 -26.23 40.17 -7.50
C ARG A 240 -25.45 38.92 -7.87
N GLU A 241 -24.18 38.91 -7.51
CA GLU A 241 -23.32 37.74 -7.62
C GLU A 241 -23.15 37.11 -6.23
N HIS A 242 -23.23 35.78 -6.21
CA HIS A 242 -23.08 34.95 -5.03
C HIS A 242 -21.91 33.99 -5.27
N PRO A 243 -20.70 34.32 -4.78
CA PRO A 243 -19.54 33.47 -5.02
C PRO A 243 -19.69 32.11 -4.34
N ALA A 244 -19.06 31.08 -4.91
CA ALA A 244 -18.96 29.78 -4.25
C ALA A 244 -18.27 29.93 -2.88
N THR A 245 -18.68 29.11 -1.91
CA THR A 245 -18.10 29.09 -0.57
C THR A 245 -17.07 27.98 -0.46
N PRO A 246 -15.98 28.16 0.32
CA PRO A 246 -15.07 27.07 0.62
C PRO A 246 -15.82 25.92 1.34
N PRO A 247 -15.32 24.68 1.25
CA PRO A 247 -15.83 23.59 2.06
C PRO A 247 -15.56 23.85 3.55
N ALA A 248 -16.24 23.14 4.45
CA ALA A 248 -16.01 23.22 5.89
C ALA A 248 -15.61 21.84 6.45
N ILE A 249 -14.48 21.78 7.16
CA ILE A 249 -14.04 20.57 7.86
C ILE A 249 -14.75 20.48 9.22
N GLU A 250 -15.76 19.62 9.32
CA GLU A 250 -16.59 19.45 10.52
C GLU A 250 -15.86 18.68 11.62
N VAL A 251 -15.32 17.51 11.24
CA VAL A 251 -14.75 16.54 12.19
C VAL A 251 -13.40 16.08 11.67
N VAL A 252 -12.45 16.02 12.60
CA VAL A 252 -11.18 15.32 12.42
C VAL A 252 -10.99 14.37 13.59
N SER A 253 -10.51 13.17 13.30
CA SER A 253 -10.25 12.13 14.30
C SER A 253 -8.82 11.61 14.14
N ALA A 254 -8.23 11.22 15.27
CA ALA A 254 -6.92 10.59 15.34
C ALA A 254 -6.96 9.52 16.45
N SER A 255 -6.53 8.31 16.14
CA SER A 255 -6.47 7.21 17.12
C SER A 255 -5.30 6.26 16.83
N PRO A 256 -4.40 5.99 17.80
CA PRO A 256 -4.39 6.47 19.20
C PRO A 256 -3.89 7.93 19.37
N ALA A 257 -4.12 8.55 20.53
CA ALA A 257 -3.77 9.97 20.76
C ALA A 257 -2.26 10.25 20.94
N SER A 258 -1.47 9.21 21.22
CA SER A 258 -0.03 9.28 21.41
C SER A 258 0.63 8.13 20.68
N VAL A 259 1.77 8.41 20.08
CA VAL A 259 2.53 7.46 19.25
C VAL A 259 3.98 7.43 19.71
N GLY A 260 4.52 6.23 19.76
CA GLY A 260 5.94 5.96 19.82
C GLY A 260 6.52 5.71 18.43
N PRO A 261 7.80 5.30 18.37
CA PRO A 261 8.50 5.00 17.12
C PRO A 261 7.90 3.82 16.35
N GLY A 262 7.62 4.02 15.06
CA GLY A 262 7.06 2.96 14.20
C GLY A 262 5.64 2.51 14.60
N ASP A 263 4.88 3.36 15.28
CA ASP A 263 3.46 3.14 15.56
C ASP A 263 2.60 3.63 14.39
N VAL A 264 1.39 3.08 14.28
CA VAL A 264 0.43 3.45 13.24
C VAL A 264 -0.73 4.21 13.86
N LEU A 265 -1.08 5.35 13.27
CA LEU A 265 -2.19 6.21 13.61
C LEU A 265 -3.26 6.12 12.51
N GLN A 266 -4.52 5.92 12.88
CA GLN A 266 -5.65 6.11 11.98
C GLN A 266 -6.14 7.56 12.09
N LEU A 267 -6.26 8.23 10.94
CA LEU A 267 -6.73 9.60 10.82
C LEU A 267 -7.96 9.64 9.91
N GLY A 268 -8.97 10.40 10.31
CA GLY A 268 -10.19 10.59 9.54
C GLY A 268 -10.60 12.06 9.49
N ALA A 269 -11.22 12.48 8.39
CA ALA A 269 -11.80 13.79 8.24
C ALA A 269 -13.18 13.72 7.57
N THR A 270 -14.13 14.49 8.08
CA THR A 270 -15.45 14.69 7.47
C THR A 270 -15.63 16.16 7.14
N ALA A 271 -16.10 16.45 5.94
CA ALA A 271 -16.30 17.81 5.45
C ALA A 271 -17.65 17.99 4.73
N THR A 272 -18.13 19.23 4.69
CA THR A 272 -19.38 19.63 4.06
C THR A 272 -19.13 20.68 2.97
N VAL A 273 -20.00 20.71 1.96
CA VAL A 273 -20.04 21.75 0.93
C VAL A 273 -21.48 21.96 0.47
N SER A 274 -21.83 23.20 0.13
CA SER A 274 -23.18 23.58 -0.31
C SER A 274 -23.53 22.97 -1.67
N ARG A 275 -22.58 22.96 -2.61
CA ARG A 275 -22.64 22.31 -3.93
C ARG A 275 -21.23 21.93 -4.41
N GLY A 276 -21.17 21.02 -5.37
CA GLY A 276 -19.90 20.53 -5.94
C GLY A 276 -19.35 19.30 -5.23
N ALA A 277 -18.34 18.69 -5.83
CA ALA A 277 -17.65 17.53 -5.27
C ALA A 277 -16.48 17.96 -4.37
N LEU A 278 -16.14 17.11 -3.40
CA LEU A 278 -14.98 17.30 -2.52
C LEU A 278 -13.82 16.39 -2.94
N SER A 279 -12.61 16.90 -2.77
CA SER A 279 -11.36 16.16 -2.86
C SER A 279 -10.55 16.36 -1.59
N PHE A 280 -9.81 15.33 -1.17
CA PHE A 280 -9.05 15.32 0.07
C PHE A 280 -7.57 15.08 -0.23
N ALA A 281 -6.72 15.94 0.32
CA ALA A 281 -5.27 15.78 0.29
C ALA A 281 -4.73 15.73 1.72
N TRP A 282 -3.86 14.76 1.99
CA TRP A 282 -3.23 14.59 3.29
C TRP A 282 -1.72 14.76 3.17
N THR A 283 -1.15 15.56 4.07
CA THR A 283 0.29 15.82 4.13
C THR A 283 0.78 15.71 5.56
N ALA A 284 2.00 15.25 5.77
CA ALA A 284 2.60 15.18 7.10
C ALA A 284 3.90 16.00 7.15
N SER A 285 4.13 16.68 8.28
CA SER A 285 5.40 17.38 8.53
C SER A 285 6.54 16.39 8.82
N ALA A 286 6.19 15.20 9.33
CA ALA A 286 7.07 14.06 9.48
C ALA A 286 6.27 12.75 9.49
N GLY A 287 6.93 11.64 9.21
CA GLY A 287 6.25 10.34 9.06
C GLY A 287 5.69 10.15 7.66
N THR A 288 4.96 9.05 7.48
CA THR A 288 4.46 8.64 6.16
C THR A 288 2.97 8.45 6.23
N VAL A 289 2.23 9.07 5.30
CA VAL A 289 0.78 8.92 5.15
C VAL A 289 0.51 7.89 4.05
N SER A 290 -0.51 7.05 4.23
CA SER A 290 -0.99 6.13 3.19
C SER A 290 -1.72 6.88 2.09
N THR A 291 -2.02 6.18 1.00
CA THR A 291 -3.04 6.64 0.04
C THR A 291 -4.38 6.86 0.75
N PRO A 292 -5.06 8.00 0.53
CA PRO A 292 -6.37 8.27 1.11
C PRO A 292 -7.44 7.32 0.57
N VAL A 293 -8.33 6.88 1.47
CA VAL A 293 -9.57 6.20 1.12
C VAL A 293 -10.70 7.19 1.36
N SER A 294 -11.37 7.65 0.29
CA SER A 294 -12.33 8.74 0.37
C SER A 294 -13.70 8.36 -0.20
N SER A 295 -14.73 8.95 0.41
CA SER A 295 -16.10 9.04 -0.11
C SER A 295 -16.42 10.50 -0.48
N ALA A 296 -17.68 10.81 -0.80
CA ALA A 296 -18.08 12.17 -1.15
C ALA A 296 -17.88 13.22 -0.04
N VAL A 297 -17.90 12.81 1.23
CA VAL A 297 -17.85 13.72 2.40
C VAL A 297 -16.86 13.30 3.49
N HIS A 298 -16.18 12.17 3.31
CA HIS A 298 -15.30 11.59 4.33
C HIS A 298 -14.02 11.03 3.71
N SER A 299 -12.91 11.13 4.43
CA SER A 299 -11.63 10.53 4.03
C SER A 299 -10.87 9.98 5.23
N ASP A 300 -10.32 8.78 5.06
CA ASP A 300 -9.41 8.13 6.01
C ASP A 300 -8.00 7.97 5.43
N VAL A 301 -6.99 8.06 6.29
CA VAL A 301 -5.60 7.67 6.01
C VAL A 301 -5.00 6.95 7.22
N LEU A 302 -4.02 6.09 6.96
CA LEU A 302 -3.07 5.62 7.96
C LEU A 302 -1.85 6.52 7.94
N TRP A 303 -1.31 6.84 9.10
CA TRP A 303 -0.03 7.52 9.24
C TRP A 303 0.91 6.66 10.09
N VAL A 304 2.11 6.40 9.58
CA VAL A 304 3.16 5.69 10.30
C VAL A 304 4.15 6.70 10.84
N SER A 305 4.40 6.65 12.15
CA SER A 305 5.35 7.52 12.81
C SER A 305 6.79 7.18 12.39
N PRO A 306 7.68 8.18 12.27
CA PRO A 306 9.10 7.94 12.14
C PRO A 306 9.65 7.13 13.32
N SER A 307 10.84 6.57 13.15
CA SER A 307 11.50 5.86 14.25
C SER A 307 12.20 6.80 15.25
N CYS A 308 12.41 8.05 14.85
CA CYS A 308 13.00 9.11 15.66
C CYS A 308 12.60 10.46 15.07
N LEU A 309 12.68 11.53 15.87
CA LEU A 309 12.50 12.90 15.41
C LEU A 309 13.54 13.81 16.06
N PRO A 310 13.96 14.94 15.45
CA PRO A 310 14.71 15.96 16.17
C PRO A 310 13.94 16.44 17.42
N ALA A 311 14.66 16.80 18.48
CA ALA A 311 14.06 17.07 19.81
C ALA A 311 13.07 18.26 19.81
N ASP A 312 13.19 19.17 18.86
CA ASP A 312 12.38 20.37 18.66
C ASP A 312 11.25 20.20 17.62
N VAL A 313 11.12 19.01 17.02
CA VAL A 313 10.10 18.71 16.02
C VAL A 313 8.91 18.01 16.66
N THR A 314 7.73 18.65 16.59
CA THR A 314 6.45 17.99 16.89
C THR A 314 5.80 17.57 15.57
N PRO A 315 5.56 16.26 15.34
CA PRO A 315 4.95 15.80 14.11
C PRO A 315 3.50 16.27 14.02
N SER A 316 3.06 16.54 12.81
CA SER A 316 1.69 16.98 12.52
C SER A 316 1.24 16.46 11.16
N VAL A 317 -0.06 16.23 11.04
CA VAL A 317 -0.70 15.83 9.77
C VAL A 317 -1.75 16.86 9.41
N THR A 318 -1.71 17.35 8.18
CA THR A 318 -2.65 18.35 7.65
C THR A 318 -3.54 17.70 6.60
N VAL A 319 -4.85 17.81 6.79
CA VAL A 319 -5.84 17.53 5.74
C VAL A 319 -6.23 18.84 5.07
N THR A 320 -6.22 18.85 3.75
CA THR A 320 -6.75 19.93 2.91
C THR A 320 -7.92 19.38 2.11
N VAL A 321 -9.07 20.02 2.24
CA VAL A 321 -10.29 19.66 1.51
C VAL A 321 -10.56 20.74 0.48
N THR A 322 -10.68 20.35 -0.79
CA THR A 322 -10.87 21.27 -1.91
C THR A 322 -12.17 20.91 -2.64
N ASN A 323 -13.03 21.91 -2.88
CA ASN A 323 -14.25 21.71 -3.66
C ASN A 323 -14.01 21.85 -5.17
N SER A 324 -15.01 21.58 -6.00
CA SER A 324 -14.92 21.72 -7.46
C SER A 324 -14.67 23.14 -7.95
N ALA A 325 -14.94 24.17 -7.14
CA ALA A 325 -14.60 25.56 -7.43
C ALA A 325 -13.10 25.88 -7.22
N GLY A 326 -12.31 24.94 -6.69
CA GLY A 326 -10.90 25.14 -6.32
C GLY A 326 -10.71 25.84 -4.97
N LEU A 327 -11.77 26.07 -4.20
CA LEU A 327 -11.71 26.66 -2.86
C LEU A 327 -11.40 25.57 -1.84
N SER A 328 -10.59 25.90 -0.84
CA SER A 328 -10.09 24.92 0.13
C SER A 328 -10.24 25.36 1.58
N ASP A 329 -10.43 24.38 2.46
CA ASP A 329 -10.26 24.49 3.91
C ASP A 329 -9.18 23.50 4.36
N SER A 330 -8.49 23.77 5.46
CA SER A 330 -7.40 22.93 5.94
C SER A 330 -7.35 22.85 7.46
N ARG A 331 -7.06 21.65 7.96
CA ARG A 331 -6.93 21.40 9.40
C ARG A 331 -5.67 20.61 9.70
N THR A 332 -4.85 21.15 10.60
CA THR A 332 -3.62 20.51 11.07
C THR A 332 -3.83 19.86 12.42
N LEU A 333 -3.52 18.57 12.50
CA LEU A 333 -3.57 17.73 13.68
C LEU A 333 -2.14 17.57 14.25
N PRO A 334 -1.81 18.18 15.39
CA PRO A 334 -0.56 17.84 16.07
C PRO A 334 -0.64 16.41 16.62
N VAL A 335 0.45 15.66 16.48
CA VAL A 335 0.55 14.29 16.97
C VAL A 335 1.46 14.26 18.19
N THR A 336 0.97 13.71 19.30
CA THR A 336 1.76 13.57 20.53
C THR A 336 2.83 12.50 20.32
N TRP A 337 4.09 12.93 20.32
CA TRP A 337 5.26 12.07 20.12
C TRP A 337 5.89 11.65 21.45
N THR A 338 6.20 10.35 21.58
CA THR A 338 6.84 9.77 22.79
C THR A 338 8.13 9.00 22.50
N GLY A 339 8.63 9.07 21.27
CA GLY A 339 9.85 8.37 20.86
C GLY A 339 11.15 9.14 21.09
N PRO A 340 12.30 8.55 20.71
CA PRO A 340 13.60 9.13 20.97
C PRO A 340 13.90 10.30 20.02
N ALA A 341 14.84 11.14 20.45
CA ALA A 341 15.42 12.15 19.61
C ALA A 341 16.48 11.54 18.67
N CYS A 342 16.60 12.04 17.44
CA CYS A 342 17.74 11.75 16.56
C CYS A 342 18.41 13.02 16.05
N THR A 343 19.68 12.91 15.67
CA THR A 343 20.49 14.03 15.20
C THR A 343 20.54 14.13 13.67
N ARG A 344 19.89 13.19 12.99
CA ARG A 344 19.79 13.08 11.54
C ARG A 344 18.34 13.07 11.08
N PRO A 345 18.06 13.47 9.83
CA PRO A 345 16.74 13.26 9.24
C PRO A 345 16.34 11.79 9.29
N ALA A 346 15.11 11.53 9.71
CA ALA A 346 14.58 10.17 9.74
C ALA A 346 14.49 9.57 8.32
N CYS A 347 14.69 8.26 8.21
CA CYS A 347 14.44 7.56 6.95
C CYS A 347 12.98 7.71 6.54
N LEU A 348 12.76 8.14 5.30
CA LEU A 348 11.43 8.31 4.73
C LEU A 348 11.03 7.05 3.97
N PHE A 349 9.77 6.70 4.06
CA PHE A 349 9.18 5.56 3.38
C PHE A 349 7.96 6.02 2.57
N SER A 350 7.54 5.23 1.59
CA SER A 350 6.18 5.29 1.06
C SER A 350 5.35 4.17 1.69
N LEU A 351 4.07 4.46 1.96
CA LEU A 351 3.15 3.51 2.60
C LEU A 351 2.04 3.10 1.65
N GLU A 352 1.96 1.81 1.37
CA GLU A 352 0.91 1.20 0.56
C GLU A 352 0.63 -0.20 1.09
N ASP A 353 -0.64 -0.55 1.34
CA ASP A 353 -1.08 -1.89 1.73
C ASP A 353 -0.25 -2.59 2.83
N GLY A 354 0.08 -1.86 3.90
CA GLY A 354 0.87 -2.41 5.01
C GLY A 354 2.35 -2.64 4.68
N ARG A 355 2.85 -2.05 3.58
CA ARG A 355 4.24 -2.10 3.14
C ARG A 355 4.85 -0.71 3.18
N LEU A 356 5.96 -0.60 3.90
CA LEU A 356 6.82 0.58 3.97
C LEU A 356 7.98 0.37 3.01
N SER A 357 7.93 1.07 1.87
CA SER A 357 8.95 0.96 0.82
C SER A 357 9.96 2.09 0.94
N LEU A 358 11.25 1.77 0.95
CA LEU A 358 12.33 2.74 1.01
C LEU A 358 12.59 3.28 -0.41
N PRO A 359 12.38 4.58 -0.69
CA PRO A 359 12.52 5.13 -2.05
C PRO A 359 13.95 5.55 -2.41
N ALA A 360 14.86 5.61 -1.43
CA ALA A 360 16.24 6.03 -1.60
C ALA A 360 17.12 5.53 -0.44
N ASP A 361 18.44 5.50 -0.64
CA ASP A 361 19.39 5.17 0.41
C ASP A 361 19.23 6.11 1.62
N CYS A 362 19.36 5.56 2.82
CA CYS A 362 19.21 6.28 4.07
C CYS A 362 20.39 6.04 5.03
N THR A 363 20.71 7.04 5.85
CA THR A 363 21.63 6.91 6.99
C THR A 363 20.91 7.21 8.29
N THR A 364 21.04 6.33 9.29
CA THR A 364 20.40 6.47 10.61
C THR A 364 21.44 6.41 11.74
N ASP A 365 21.18 7.11 12.84
CA ASP A 365 21.91 7.02 14.11
C ASP A 365 21.07 6.34 15.21
N THR A 366 19.89 5.83 14.87
CA THR A 366 18.95 5.13 15.75
C THR A 366 18.33 3.90 15.08
N SER A 367 17.72 3.02 15.86
CA SER A 367 16.95 1.88 15.34
C SER A 367 15.75 2.33 14.52
N LEU A 368 15.53 1.68 13.37
CA LEU A 368 14.30 1.78 12.59
C LEU A 368 13.31 0.70 13.04
N PHE A 369 12.07 1.12 13.29
CA PHE A 369 11.02 0.27 13.85
C PHE A 369 9.98 -0.12 12.79
N ILE A 370 9.76 -1.43 12.63
CA ILE A 370 8.72 -2.01 11.79
C ILE A 370 7.42 -2.06 12.60
N PRO A 371 6.33 -1.39 12.15
CA PRO A 371 5.03 -1.52 12.79
C PRO A 371 4.51 -2.97 12.76
N ASP A 372 3.62 -3.31 13.70
CA ASP A 372 3.06 -4.66 13.79
C ASP A 372 2.29 -5.06 12.53
N GLY A 373 2.66 -6.19 11.93
CA GLY A 373 2.04 -6.72 10.71
C GLY A 373 2.64 -6.20 9.41
N TYR A 374 3.54 -5.22 9.46
CA TYR A 374 4.03 -4.51 8.28
C TYR A 374 5.23 -5.20 7.62
N THR A 375 5.42 -4.87 6.35
CA THR A 375 6.61 -5.22 5.57
C THR A 375 7.50 -4.01 5.38
N PHE A 376 8.76 -4.11 5.77
CA PHE A 376 9.82 -3.19 5.37
C PHE A 376 10.45 -3.70 4.07
N ASP A 377 10.28 -2.94 3.01
CA ASP A 377 10.78 -3.27 1.66
C ASP A 377 11.82 -2.24 1.26
N GLY A 378 13.07 -2.65 1.06
CA GLY A 378 14.13 -1.73 0.67
C GLY A 378 14.06 -1.30 -0.79
N GLN A 379 13.34 -2.01 -1.65
CA GLN A 379 13.35 -1.79 -3.09
C GLN A 379 14.77 -1.72 -3.70
N GLY A 380 15.73 -2.43 -3.09
CA GLY A 380 17.15 -2.43 -3.46
C GLY A 380 18.01 -1.36 -2.77
N HIS A 381 17.42 -0.44 -2.02
CA HIS A 381 18.13 0.63 -1.31
C HIS A 381 18.78 0.17 0.00
N SER A 382 19.70 1.01 0.48
CA SER A 382 20.52 0.75 1.66
C SER A 382 20.10 1.59 2.88
N ILE A 383 20.26 0.99 4.06
CA ILE A 383 20.20 1.65 5.36
C ILE A 383 21.57 1.52 6.00
N THR A 384 22.25 2.66 6.19
CA THR A 384 23.57 2.74 6.84
C THR A 384 23.43 3.26 8.26
N ALA A 385 23.80 2.47 9.25
CA ALA A 385 23.87 2.91 10.64
C ALA A 385 25.23 3.57 10.95
N VAL A 386 25.19 4.70 11.65
CA VAL A 386 26.37 5.45 12.11
C VAL A 386 26.23 5.81 13.58
N ASP A 387 27.34 6.13 14.24
CA ASP A 387 27.29 6.64 15.60
C ASP A 387 26.58 8.01 15.66
N PRO A 388 25.72 8.26 16.67
CA PRO A 388 25.25 9.60 16.97
C PRO A 388 26.42 10.50 17.42
N PRO A 389 26.36 11.83 17.20
CA PRO A 389 27.43 12.78 17.54
C PRO A 389 27.94 12.67 18.98
N ALA A 390 27.05 12.42 19.94
CA ALA A 390 27.34 12.36 21.37
C ALA A 390 27.30 10.92 21.96
N GLY A 391 27.66 9.90 21.18
CA GLY A 391 27.68 8.52 21.67
C GLY A 391 28.18 7.51 20.65
N HIS A 392 27.57 6.33 20.69
CA HIS A 392 27.76 5.25 19.72
C HIS A 392 26.43 4.53 19.46
N PHE A 393 26.33 3.87 18.31
CA PHE A 393 25.11 3.16 17.93
C PHE A 393 24.86 1.97 18.86
N THR A 394 23.61 1.79 19.30
CA THR A 394 23.19 0.68 20.17
C THR A 394 21.92 0.02 19.65
N GLY A 395 21.80 -1.28 19.88
CA GLY A 395 20.65 -2.08 19.47
C GLY A 395 20.70 -2.54 18.02
N ALA A 396 19.52 -2.78 17.45
CA ALA A 396 19.37 -3.24 16.07
C ALA A 396 19.16 -2.07 15.11
N ILE A 397 19.65 -2.18 13.88
CA ILE A 397 19.39 -1.18 12.84
C ILE A 397 17.93 -1.26 12.41
N VAL A 398 17.40 -2.47 12.22
CA VAL A 398 15.99 -2.73 11.91
C VAL A 398 15.39 -3.63 12.97
N ARG A 399 14.25 -3.24 13.54
CA ARG A 399 13.61 -3.95 14.67
C ARG A 399 12.09 -3.94 14.58
N ASN A 400 11.43 -5.06 14.88
CA ASN A 400 9.97 -5.12 14.97
C ASN A 400 9.41 -4.46 16.24
N ARG A 401 8.17 -3.97 16.16
CA ARG A 401 7.38 -3.52 17.33
C ARG A 401 6.41 -4.58 17.84
N GLY A 402 5.68 -5.22 16.95
CA GLY A 402 4.64 -6.19 17.30
C GLY A 402 5.01 -7.64 17.02
N GLY A 403 4.00 -8.51 17.04
CA GLY A 403 4.14 -9.96 16.88
C GLY A 403 4.31 -10.43 15.44
N THR A 404 4.23 -9.54 14.46
CA THR A 404 4.50 -9.86 13.05
C THR A 404 5.36 -8.78 12.39
N ALA A 405 6.39 -9.17 11.64
CA ALA A 405 7.18 -8.23 10.84
C ALA A 405 7.87 -8.94 9.66
N ARG A 406 8.02 -8.24 8.53
CA ARG A 406 8.70 -8.76 7.33
C ARG A 406 9.76 -7.77 6.87
N VAL A 407 10.93 -8.27 6.47
CA VAL A 407 12.02 -7.47 5.92
C VAL A 407 12.46 -8.07 4.59
N ARG A 408 12.55 -7.24 3.55
CA ARG A 408 12.98 -7.72 2.24
C ARG A 408 13.72 -6.71 1.40
N SER A 409 14.47 -7.24 0.43
CA SER A 409 14.96 -6.50 -0.74
C SER A 409 15.73 -5.22 -0.36
N MET A 410 16.61 -5.29 0.63
CA MET A 410 17.37 -4.12 1.12
C MET A 410 18.83 -4.46 1.40
N THR A 411 19.64 -3.42 1.60
CA THR A 411 20.97 -3.54 2.21
C THR A 411 20.97 -2.90 3.59
N VAL A 412 21.42 -3.63 4.62
CA VAL A 412 21.56 -3.12 5.99
C VAL A 412 23.03 -3.16 6.37
N THR A 413 23.61 -2.00 6.70
CA THR A 413 25.06 -1.89 6.95
C THR A 413 25.41 -0.89 8.04
N THR A 414 26.68 -0.87 8.47
CA THR A 414 27.21 0.14 9.38
C THR A 414 28.40 0.88 8.77
N SER A 415 28.69 2.08 9.26
CA SER A 415 29.87 2.84 8.84
C SER A 415 30.54 3.51 10.03
N GLY A 416 31.78 3.10 10.31
CA GLY A 416 32.68 3.82 11.22
C GLY A 416 32.22 3.85 12.68
N LEU A 417 31.56 2.79 13.15
CA LEU A 417 31.13 2.69 14.55
C LEU A 417 32.33 2.57 15.50
N LYS A 418 32.25 3.24 16.65
CA LYS A 418 33.24 3.13 17.73
C LYS A 418 33.26 1.73 18.35
N ASP A 419 34.45 1.26 18.68
CA ASP A 419 34.70 -0.01 19.38
C ASP A 419 34.36 0.07 20.87
N VAL A 420 33.06 0.13 21.18
CA VAL A 420 32.52 0.13 22.55
C VAL A 420 31.62 -1.09 22.72
N CYS A 421 32.02 -2.02 23.59
CA CYS A 421 31.28 -3.26 23.78
C CYS A 421 29.97 -3.08 24.53
N GLU A 422 28.89 -3.65 24.00
CA GLU A 422 27.55 -3.65 24.57
C GLU A 422 27.05 -5.04 24.96
N SER A 423 26.11 -5.05 25.91
CA SER A 423 25.38 -6.24 26.33
C SER A 423 23.91 -6.17 25.90
N ALA A 424 23.16 -7.26 26.02
CA ALA A 424 21.73 -7.21 25.69
C ALA A 424 21.01 -6.26 26.67
N PRO A 425 20.08 -5.40 26.21
CA PRO A 425 19.51 -5.35 24.87
C PRO A 425 20.27 -4.45 23.86
N ALA A 426 21.31 -3.72 24.28
CA ALA A 426 22.03 -2.70 23.49
C ALA A 426 23.03 -3.25 22.45
N ARG A 427 23.26 -4.56 22.37
CA ARG A 427 24.15 -5.17 21.36
C ARG A 427 23.81 -4.74 19.93
N LEU A 428 24.85 -4.41 19.16
CA LEU A 428 24.77 -4.14 17.73
C LEU A 428 24.22 -5.35 16.97
N ARG A 429 23.16 -5.11 16.22
CA ARG A 429 22.53 -6.08 15.31
C ARG A 429 22.15 -5.39 14.00
N GLY A 430 22.23 -6.08 12.88
CA GLY A 430 21.67 -5.59 11.63
C GLY A 430 20.15 -5.60 11.72
N ILE A 431 19.56 -6.79 11.71
CA ILE A 431 18.12 -7.01 11.78
C ILE A 431 17.79 -7.82 13.04
N LEU A 432 16.79 -7.39 13.80
CA LEU A 432 16.27 -8.13 14.96
C LEU A 432 14.76 -8.32 14.85
N LEU A 433 14.33 -9.57 14.77
CA LEU A 433 12.94 -9.98 15.01
C LEU A 433 12.83 -10.63 16.38
N GLU A 434 12.24 -9.92 17.34
CA GLU A 434 12.08 -10.36 18.72
C GLU A 434 10.62 -10.58 19.07
N GLY A 435 10.26 -11.80 19.49
CA GLY A 435 8.90 -12.16 19.88
C GLY A 435 7.89 -11.97 18.74
N ALA A 436 8.29 -12.30 17.51
CA ALA A 436 7.49 -12.09 16.31
C ALA A 436 7.64 -13.21 15.28
N SER A 437 6.58 -13.43 14.50
CA SER A 437 6.59 -14.23 13.29
C SER A 437 6.84 -13.37 12.04
N GLY A 438 7.28 -13.99 10.95
CA GLY A 438 7.42 -13.32 9.66
C GLY A 438 8.64 -13.78 8.90
N GLU A 439 9.32 -12.87 8.22
CA GLU A 439 10.40 -13.24 7.30
C GLU A 439 11.49 -12.17 7.18
N VAL A 440 12.71 -12.62 6.90
CA VAL A 440 13.83 -11.80 6.43
C VAL A 440 14.33 -12.45 5.14
N VAL A 441 14.06 -11.83 4.00
CA VAL A 441 14.29 -12.45 2.69
C VAL A 441 14.99 -11.53 1.70
N ASP A 442 15.77 -12.10 0.79
CA ASP A 442 16.36 -11.39 -0.35
C ASP A 442 17.09 -10.09 0.07
N THR A 443 17.76 -10.12 1.23
CA THR A 443 18.38 -8.97 1.88
C THR A 443 19.89 -9.16 2.02
N THR A 444 20.65 -8.08 1.84
CA THR A 444 22.08 -8.04 2.16
C THR A 444 22.28 -7.39 3.53
N VAL A 445 22.96 -8.08 4.44
CA VAL A 445 23.32 -7.54 5.76
C VAL A 445 24.83 -7.62 5.91
N ASN A 446 25.51 -6.49 5.73
CA ASN A 446 26.96 -6.44 5.67
C ASN A 446 27.57 -5.47 6.68
N ASP A 447 28.79 -5.77 7.11
CA ASP A 447 29.60 -4.87 7.93
C ASP A 447 28.92 -4.50 9.26
N ILE A 448 28.25 -5.47 9.88
CA ILE A 448 27.68 -5.31 11.22
C ILE A 448 28.78 -5.57 12.27
N ASN A 449 29.63 -4.57 12.47
CA ASN A 449 30.79 -4.63 13.35
C ASN A 449 31.17 -3.25 13.89
N LYS A 450 32.04 -3.23 14.91
CA LYS A 450 32.62 -2.01 15.51
C LYS A 450 34.14 -1.94 15.30
N GLY A 451 34.64 -2.66 14.29
CA GLY A 451 36.07 -2.81 14.01
C GLY A 451 36.46 -4.23 13.64
N LEU A 452 36.40 -4.56 12.35
CA LEU A 452 36.64 -5.90 11.78
C LEU A 452 37.99 -6.54 12.11
N THR A 453 39.02 -5.76 12.43
CA THR A 453 40.39 -6.29 12.58
C THR A 453 40.87 -6.36 14.02
N THR A 454 40.15 -5.74 14.96
CA THR A 454 40.63 -5.53 16.35
C THR A 454 39.60 -5.81 17.42
N SER A 455 38.31 -5.65 17.15
CA SER A 455 37.28 -5.69 18.19
C SER A 455 37.00 -7.12 18.67
N GLY A 456 37.11 -7.35 19.98
CA GLY A 456 36.72 -8.61 20.63
C GLY A 456 35.28 -8.63 21.17
N CYS A 457 34.48 -7.58 20.93
CA CYS A 457 33.14 -7.48 21.53
C CYS A 457 32.22 -8.60 21.03
N GLN A 458 31.48 -9.23 21.93
CA GLN A 458 30.60 -10.38 21.64
C GLN A 458 29.23 -9.97 21.03
N GLU A 459 29.27 -8.99 20.13
CA GLU A 459 28.14 -8.38 19.42
C GLU A 459 28.45 -8.26 17.92
N GLY A 460 27.63 -7.53 17.17
CA GLY A 460 27.72 -7.46 15.72
C GLY A 460 27.16 -8.73 15.10
N ILE A 461 25.83 -8.83 15.20
CA ILE A 461 25.04 -9.95 14.71
C ILE A 461 24.34 -9.49 13.44
N GLY A 462 24.51 -10.19 12.32
CA GLY A 462 23.85 -9.83 11.07
C GLY A 462 22.32 -9.85 11.22
N ILE A 463 21.76 -11.05 11.37
CA ILE A 463 20.33 -11.27 11.55
C ILE A 463 20.11 -12.03 12.85
N GLU A 464 19.30 -11.49 13.77
CA GLU A 464 18.89 -12.16 14.99
C GLU A 464 17.37 -12.37 15.01
N VAL A 465 16.97 -13.60 15.28
CA VAL A 465 15.60 -14.00 15.57
C VAL A 465 15.57 -14.54 16.98
N ARG A 466 14.76 -13.92 17.84
CA ARG A 466 14.75 -14.21 19.28
C ARG A 466 13.35 -14.38 19.82
N ASN A 467 13.18 -15.30 20.76
CA ASN A 467 12.06 -15.27 21.69
C ASN A 467 12.48 -15.80 23.08
N ASP A 468 12.81 -14.88 24.00
CA ASP A 468 13.20 -15.26 25.36
C ASP A 468 11.98 -15.51 26.28
N ASP A 469 10.77 -15.10 25.85
CA ASP A 469 9.53 -15.24 26.61
C ASP A 469 8.74 -16.45 26.10
N THR A 470 8.88 -17.58 26.80
CA THR A 470 8.19 -18.83 26.46
C THR A 470 6.67 -18.75 26.65
N SER A 471 6.15 -17.72 27.33
CA SER A 471 4.71 -17.48 27.43
C SER A 471 4.12 -16.86 26.16
N ARG A 472 4.97 -16.33 25.27
CA ARG A 472 4.60 -15.76 23.98
C ARG A 472 5.01 -16.67 22.84
N GLY A 473 4.11 -16.88 21.88
CA GLY A 473 4.35 -17.73 20.70
C GLY A 473 3.48 -19.00 20.68
N PRO A 474 3.81 -20.00 19.83
CA PRO A 474 5.06 -20.16 19.09
C PRO A 474 5.20 -19.17 17.93
N PHE A 475 6.38 -18.56 17.80
CA PHE A 475 6.73 -17.74 16.65
C PHE A 475 7.44 -18.57 15.56
N ARG A 476 7.28 -18.13 14.31
CA ARG A 476 7.90 -18.75 13.13
C ARG A 476 8.52 -17.68 12.23
N VAL A 477 9.79 -17.84 11.92
CA VAL A 477 10.51 -16.90 11.05
C VAL A 477 11.26 -17.61 9.94
N ASP A 478 11.03 -17.17 8.72
CA ASP A 478 11.78 -17.61 7.55
C ASP A 478 12.93 -16.63 7.28
N VAL A 479 14.16 -17.14 7.26
CA VAL A 479 15.38 -16.39 6.93
C VAL A 479 15.93 -16.98 5.64
N LEU A 480 15.55 -16.39 4.49
CA LEU A 480 15.73 -17.02 3.19
C LEU A 480 16.52 -16.16 2.21
N ARG A 481 17.46 -16.75 1.46
CA ARG A 481 18.13 -16.08 0.32
C ARG A 481 18.81 -14.77 0.69
N ASN A 482 19.30 -14.65 1.91
CA ASN A 482 20.04 -13.48 2.36
C ASN A 482 21.54 -13.63 2.09
N ARG A 483 22.24 -12.50 1.97
CA ARG A 483 23.70 -12.44 1.99
C ARG A 483 24.15 -11.73 3.26
N VAL A 484 24.91 -12.42 4.10
CA VAL A 484 25.39 -11.90 5.39
C VAL A 484 26.91 -11.96 5.43
N SER A 485 27.59 -10.82 5.57
CA SER A 485 29.05 -10.75 5.54
C SER A 485 29.59 -9.66 6.47
N GLY A 486 30.87 -9.71 6.85
CA GLY A 486 31.48 -8.63 7.67
C GLY A 486 30.81 -8.45 9.05
N TYR A 487 30.13 -9.47 9.55
CA TYR A 487 29.61 -9.50 10.92
C TYR A 487 30.74 -9.75 11.90
N GLN A 488 30.62 -9.21 13.11
CA GLN A 488 31.68 -9.31 14.11
C GLN A 488 31.65 -10.62 14.89
N LYS A 489 30.48 -11.08 15.37
CA LYS A 489 30.38 -12.30 16.19
C LYS A 489 29.55 -13.40 15.57
N ARG A 490 28.38 -13.06 14.99
CA ARG A 490 27.42 -14.03 14.44
C ARG A 490 26.83 -13.55 13.13
N GLY A 491 26.75 -14.40 12.12
CA GLY A 491 26.05 -14.09 10.88
C GLY A 491 24.54 -14.10 11.11
N ILE A 492 23.99 -15.29 11.36
CA ILE A 492 22.56 -15.50 11.64
C ILE A 492 22.43 -16.16 13.02
N LEU A 493 21.55 -15.65 13.87
CA LEU A 493 21.25 -16.20 15.20
C LEU A 493 19.75 -16.47 15.35
N ALA A 494 19.38 -17.71 15.66
CA ALA A 494 18.07 -18.09 16.16
C ALA A 494 18.18 -18.53 17.62
N ILE A 495 17.46 -17.89 18.53
CA ILE A 495 17.62 -18.13 19.97
C ILE A 495 16.30 -18.08 20.74
N GLY A 496 16.12 -19.02 21.68
CA GLY A 496 14.92 -19.09 22.52
C GLY A 496 13.75 -19.82 21.84
N ALA A 497 12.53 -19.60 22.32
CA ALA A 497 11.31 -20.30 21.90
C ALA A 497 10.78 -19.81 20.54
N VAL A 498 11.55 -20.02 19.47
CA VAL A 498 11.21 -19.67 18.09
C VAL A 498 11.50 -20.85 17.15
N GLY A 499 10.63 -21.03 16.15
CA GLY A 499 10.89 -21.95 15.04
C GLY A 499 11.42 -21.19 13.83
N VAL A 500 12.47 -21.68 13.19
CA VAL A 500 13.09 -21.00 12.05
C VAL A 500 13.29 -21.89 10.83
N THR A 501 13.15 -21.28 9.66
CA THR A 501 13.64 -21.84 8.40
C THR A 501 14.80 -20.99 7.93
N ILE A 502 16.03 -21.47 8.11
CA ILE A 502 17.23 -20.77 7.65
C ILE A 502 17.68 -21.46 6.36
N ASP A 503 17.30 -20.90 5.21
CA ASP A 503 17.44 -21.59 3.94
C ASP A 503 18.04 -20.75 2.82
N SER A 504 18.93 -21.36 2.04
CA SER A 504 19.51 -20.75 0.83
C SER A 504 20.23 -19.41 1.09
N ASN A 505 20.76 -19.19 2.30
CA ASN A 505 21.53 -18.00 2.63
C ASN A 505 23.02 -18.18 2.30
N THR A 506 23.71 -17.07 2.05
CA THR A 506 25.18 -17.00 1.97
C THR A 506 25.70 -16.26 3.20
N VAL A 507 26.56 -16.89 4.00
CA VAL A 507 27.09 -16.34 5.26
C VAL A 507 28.61 -16.41 5.24
N GLU A 508 29.26 -15.25 5.15
CA GLU A 508 30.71 -15.12 4.96
C GLU A 508 31.37 -14.51 6.21
N GLY A 509 32.13 -15.33 6.93
CA GLY A 509 32.87 -14.94 8.13
C GLY A 509 34.11 -14.12 7.82
N GLY A 510 34.69 -14.18 6.61
CA GLY A 510 35.84 -13.36 6.22
C GLY A 510 37.21 -13.93 6.62
N GLY A 511 37.27 -15.21 7.01
CA GLY A 511 38.51 -15.98 7.14
C GLY A 511 39.16 -15.97 8.54
N PRO A 512 40.44 -16.36 8.63
CA PRO A 512 41.13 -16.49 9.91
C PRO A 512 41.32 -15.15 10.64
N VAL A 513 40.95 -15.10 11.93
CA VAL A 513 41.15 -13.93 12.82
C VAL A 513 41.64 -14.35 14.20
N ASN A 514 42.27 -13.43 14.94
CA ASN A 514 42.82 -13.69 16.27
C ASN A 514 42.13 -12.91 17.41
N HIS A 515 41.14 -12.08 17.10
CA HIS A 515 40.50 -11.18 18.07
C HIS A 515 39.10 -11.64 18.48
N ILE A 516 38.42 -12.46 17.66
CA ILE A 516 37.09 -12.98 17.98
C ILE A 516 36.80 -14.31 17.29
N ALA A 517 36.33 -15.30 18.05
CA ALA A 517 35.80 -16.54 17.50
C ALA A 517 34.39 -16.31 16.95
N ARG A 518 34.20 -16.47 15.65
CA ARG A 518 32.96 -16.14 14.93
C ARG A 518 32.14 -17.37 14.63
N ASN A 519 30.82 -17.20 14.60
CA ASN A 519 29.90 -18.26 14.16
C ASN A 519 29.14 -17.78 12.93
N GLY A 520 29.03 -18.62 11.90
CA GLY A 520 28.21 -18.33 10.73
C GLY A 520 26.74 -18.30 11.09
N ILE A 521 26.18 -19.47 11.33
CA ILE A 521 24.80 -19.66 11.78
C ILE A 521 24.83 -20.23 13.19
N GLN A 522 24.02 -19.68 14.10
CA GLN A 522 23.86 -20.20 15.44
C GLN A 522 22.38 -20.44 15.75
N VAL A 523 22.07 -21.64 16.24
CA VAL A 523 20.74 -22.02 16.74
C VAL A 523 20.89 -22.39 18.21
N SER A 524 20.16 -21.72 19.11
CA SER A 524 20.38 -21.93 20.54
C SER A 524 19.17 -21.82 21.46
N ASP A 525 19.35 -22.32 22.68
CA ASP A 525 18.47 -22.14 23.84
C ASP A 525 16.99 -22.50 23.57
N GLY A 526 16.76 -23.63 22.89
CA GLY A 526 15.41 -24.14 22.60
C GLY A 526 14.83 -23.74 21.26
N ALA A 527 15.58 -23.02 20.42
CA ALA A 527 15.17 -22.76 19.05
C ALA A 527 15.01 -24.08 18.28
N THR A 528 14.07 -24.12 17.33
CA THR A 528 13.74 -25.32 16.54
C THR A 528 13.69 -24.99 15.06
N GLY A 529 13.68 -26.00 14.18
CA GLY A 529 13.41 -25.81 12.75
C GLY A 529 14.47 -26.43 11.85
N SER A 530 14.93 -25.68 10.84
CA SER A 530 15.85 -26.18 9.82
C SER A 530 16.91 -25.17 9.38
N VAL A 531 18.10 -25.69 9.06
CA VAL A 531 19.23 -24.98 8.44
C VAL A 531 19.57 -25.74 7.17
N THR A 532 19.08 -25.27 6.03
CA THR A 532 19.17 -26.04 4.78
C THR A 532 19.70 -25.24 3.59
N ARG A 533 20.47 -25.88 2.71
CA ARG A 533 20.95 -25.29 1.45
C ARG A 533 21.70 -23.95 1.60
N ASN A 534 22.28 -23.68 2.78
CA ASN A 534 23.08 -22.48 3.01
C ASN A 534 24.52 -22.69 2.55
N THR A 535 25.17 -21.60 2.15
CA THR A 535 26.62 -21.53 1.94
C THR A 535 27.24 -20.76 3.10
N VAL A 536 28.10 -21.39 3.90
CA VAL A 536 28.70 -20.78 5.09
C VAL A 536 30.21 -20.93 5.08
N SER A 537 30.95 -19.83 5.14
CA SER A 537 32.40 -19.89 4.98
C SER A 537 33.21 -19.00 5.91
N GLY A 538 34.48 -19.36 6.12
CA GLY A 538 35.50 -18.47 6.68
C GLY A 538 35.29 -18.11 8.15
N ASN A 539 34.64 -18.96 8.95
CA ASN A 539 34.57 -18.79 10.40
C ASN A 539 35.76 -19.51 11.04
N ALA A 540 36.93 -18.85 11.01
CA ALA A 540 38.18 -19.40 11.50
C ALA A 540 38.83 -18.48 12.54
N TYR A 541 39.30 -19.07 13.64
CA TYR A 541 39.91 -18.40 14.77
C TYR A 541 41.26 -19.04 15.10
N VAL A 542 42.33 -18.23 15.06
CA VAL A 542 43.70 -18.75 15.03
C VAL A 542 44.33 -18.93 16.42
N LYS A 543 43.55 -18.81 17.49
CA LYS A 543 44.03 -19.04 18.86
C LYS A 543 43.42 -20.32 19.42
N ALA A 544 44.18 -20.95 20.33
CA ALA A 544 43.88 -22.25 20.91
C ALA A 544 42.71 -22.28 21.90
N ASP A 545 42.20 -21.12 22.34
CA ASP A 545 41.25 -20.98 23.45
C ASP A 545 39.77 -21.05 23.02
N ALA A 546 39.49 -21.04 21.72
CA ALA A 546 38.15 -21.16 21.16
C ALA A 546 38.22 -21.64 19.70
N VAL A 547 37.06 -21.81 19.07
CA VAL A 547 36.94 -22.17 17.64
C VAL A 547 35.87 -21.34 16.98
N GLY A 548 36.03 -21.05 15.69
CA GLY A 548 34.97 -20.54 14.84
C GLY A 548 34.12 -21.67 14.25
N ALA A 549 32.80 -21.48 14.20
CA ALA A 549 31.88 -22.50 13.69
C ALA A 549 31.14 -22.04 12.43
N GLY A 550 30.96 -22.94 11.46
CA GLY A 550 30.04 -22.73 10.35
C GLY A 550 28.60 -22.70 10.87
N VAL A 551 28.17 -23.81 11.47
CA VAL A 551 26.89 -23.90 12.20
C VAL A 551 27.16 -24.30 13.65
N LEU A 552 26.76 -23.46 14.60
CA LEU A 552 26.81 -23.76 16.04
C LEU A 552 25.40 -24.04 16.57
N VAL A 553 25.25 -25.16 17.27
CA VAL A 553 24.04 -25.50 18.03
C VAL A 553 24.40 -25.53 19.50
N THR A 554 23.73 -24.74 20.32
CA THR A 554 24.03 -24.68 21.76
C THR A 554 22.79 -24.58 22.64
N GLY A 555 22.85 -25.14 23.83
CA GLY A 555 21.73 -25.29 24.76
C GLY A 555 22.20 -26.04 26.02
N GLY A 556 21.27 -26.54 26.83
CA GLY A 556 21.58 -27.30 28.05
C GLY A 556 22.07 -26.42 29.20
N THR A 557 22.74 -27.01 30.21
CA THR A 557 23.19 -26.36 31.47
C THR A 557 22.40 -25.08 31.85
N GLY A 558 21.14 -25.26 32.29
CA GLY A 558 20.27 -24.16 32.71
C GLY A 558 19.50 -23.44 31.57
N LYS A 559 19.68 -23.85 30.32
CA LYS A 559 18.94 -23.41 29.12
C LYS A 559 18.28 -24.60 28.42
N PRO A 560 17.16 -24.40 27.68
CA PRO A 560 16.54 -25.48 26.91
C PRO A 560 17.46 -26.03 25.82
N LEU A 561 17.39 -27.35 25.58
CA LEU A 561 18.05 -27.97 24.43
C LEU A 561 17.36 -27.57 23.13
N VAL A 562 18.15 -27.33 22.08
CA VAL A 562 17.70 -27.36 20.69
C VAL A 562 17.43 -28.81 20.31
N THR A 563 16.19 -29.12 19.95
CA THR A 563 15.76 -30.49 19.63
C THR A 563 15.13 -30.58 18.24
N GLY A 564 15.35 -31.71 17.56
CA GLY A 564 14.76 -32.00 16.25
C GLY A 564 15.21 -31.10 15.10
N LEU A 565 16.34 -30.40 15.24
CA LEU A 565 16.89 -29.52 14.21
C LEU A 565 17.34 -30.35 12.99
N SER A 566 16.99 -29.90 11.78
CA SER A 566 17.52 -30.44 10.53
C SER A 566 18.63 -29.53 10.00
N ILE A 567 19.82 -30.08 9.77
CA ILE A 567 20.95 -29.40 9.13
C ILE A 567 21.29 -30.20 7.87
N GLU A 568 20.72 -29.80 6.73
CA GLU A 568 20.76 -30.61 5.51
C GLU A 568 21.08 -29.85 4.23
N GLY A 569 21.92 -30.43 3.38
CA GLY A 569 22.21 -29.86 2.06
C GLY A 569 23.03 -28.56 2.08
N ASN A 570 23.69 -28.22 3.19
CA ASN A 570 24.50 -27.02 3.29
C ASN A 570 25.91 -27.24 2.72
N THR A 571 26.54 -26.17 2.22
CA THR A 571 27.96 -26.12 1.83
C THR A 571 28.72 -25.30 2.87
N LEU A 572 29.64 -25.91 3.60
CA LEU A 572 30.41 -25.28 4.68
C LEU A 572 31.91 -25.35 4.39
N THR A 573 32.55 -24.20 4.13
CA THR A 573 33.97 -24.17 3.77
C THR A 573 34.82 -23.32 4.72
N ASP A 574 36.07 -23.73 4.96
CA ASP A 574 37.08 -22.90 5.65
C ASP A 574 36.63 -22.43 7.05
N ASN A 575 35.86 -23.26 7.77
CA ASN A 575 35.49 -23.04 9.17
C ASN A 575 36.36 -23.93 10.07
N ASP A 576 36.72 -23.49 11.27
CA ASP A 576 37.49 -24.36 12.19
C ASP A 576 36.67 -25.61 12.53
N VAL A 577 35.40 -25.39 12.90
CA VAL A 577 34.40 -26.46 13.00
C VAL A 577 33.29 -26.23 11.99
N GLY A 578 33.04 -27.20 11.11
CA GLY A 578 31.95 -27.09 10.13
C GLY A 578 30.58 -27.01 10.81
N ILE A 579 30.20 -28.07 11.52
CA ILE A 579 28.97 -28.14 12.33
C ILE A 579 29.35 -28.54 13.75
N TYR A 580 29.03 -27.68 14.72
CA TYR A 580 29.37 -27.85 16.12
C TYR A 580 28.10 -27.96 16.98
N LEU A 581 27.86 -29.11 17.59
CA LEU A 581 26.82 -29.28 18.62
C LEU A 581 27.49 -29.21 20.00
N PHE A 582 27.17 -28.14 20.74
CA PHE A 582 27.70 -27.85 22.08
C PHE A 582 26.54 -27.57 23.04
N GLN A 583 25.78 -28.61 23.36
CA GLN A 583 24.51 -28.51 24.08
C GLN A 583 24.54 -29.01 25.54
N ASP A 584 25.69 -29.38 26.09
CA ASP A 584 25.84 -29.55 27.53
C ASP A 584 27.31 -29.50 27.95
N THR A 585 27.56 -29.28 29.24
CA THR A 585 28.88 -29.42 29.85
C THR A 585 28.78 -30.32 31.08
N GLY A 586 29.30 -31.54 31.01
CA GLY A 586 29.41 -32.44 32.17
C GLY A 586 29.02 -33.88 31.86
N ASP A 587 27.78 -34.12 31.42
CA ASP A 587 27.21 -35.43 31.09
C ASP A 587 26.28 -35.34 29.87
N PRO A 588 26.09 -36.42 29.08
CA PRO A 588 25.12 -36.45 27.99
C PRO A 588 23.71 -36.17 28.51
N PRO A 589 22.94 -35.25 27.90
CA PRO A 589 21.61 -34.91 28.38
C PRO A 589 20.68 -36.14 28.39
N ASP A 590 19.89 -36.30 29.46
CA ASP A 590 18.91 -37.40 29.58
C ASP A 590 17.87 -37.38 28.44
N THR A 591 17.62 -36.20 27.87
CA THR A 591 16.76 -36.00 26.71
C THR A 591 17.59 -35.88 25.43
N LYS A 592 17.31 -36.72 24.44
CA LYS A 592 17.99 -36.70 23.13
C LYS A 592 17.60 -35.44 22.35
N ALA A 593 18.59 -34.69 21.87
CA ALA A 593 18.37 -33.57 20.95
C ALA A 593 17.93 -34.04 19.57
N ARG A 594 18.50 -35.16 19.08
CA ARG A 594 18.14 -35.78 17.79
C ARG A 594 18.27 -34.84 16.58
N THR A 595 19.35 -34.06 16.53
CA THR A 595 19.65 -33.25 15.34
C THR A 595 19.92 -34.19 14.16
N ARG A 596 19.39 -33.88 12.98
CA ARG A 596 19.66 -34.60 11.75
C ARG A 596 20.66 -33.82 10.91
N ILE A 597 21.85 -34.36 10.74
CA ILE A 597 22.97 -33.76 10.00
C ILE A 597 23.25 -34.64 8.79
N THR A 598 22.66 -34.31 7.64
CA THR A 598 22.80 -35.15 6.45
C THR A 598 22.96 -34.38 5.15
N HIS A 599 23.64 -34.98 4.16
CA HIS A 599 23.80 -34.40 2.82
C HIS A 599 24.50 -33.04 2.79
N ASN A 600 25.29 -32.68 3.81
CA ASN A 600 26.09 -31.46 3.78
C ASN A 600 27.43 -31.72 3.08
N GLU A 601 27.98 -30.70 2.45
CA GLU A 601 29.35 -30.67 1.93
C GLU A 601 30.21 -29.81 2.86
N LEU A 602 31.24 -30.40 3.46
CA LEU A 602 32.14 -29.74 4.40
C LEU A 602 33.58 -29.87 3.90
N ARG A 603 34.25 -28.74 3.74
CA ARG A 603 35.64 -28.69 3.24
C ARG A 603 36.47 -27.66 3.96
N ASN A 604 37.66 -28.03 4.42
CA ASN A 604 38.65 -27.06 4.87
C ASN A 604 40.05 -27.54 4.48
N ASP A 605 40.73 -26.80 3.60
CA ASP A 605 42.06 -27.16 3.09
C ASP A 605 43.21 -26.56 3.92
N ALA A 606 42.90 -26.02 5.10
CA ALA A 606 43.87 -25.38 5.97
C ALA A 606 43.67 -25.79 7.43
N GLU A 607 44.79 -25.95 8.14
CA GLU A 607 44.82 -26.00 9.59
C GLU A 607 44.90 -24.55 10.12
N THR A 608 43.75 -23.94 10.36
CA THR A 608 43.60 -22.55 10.80
C THR A 608 43.64 -22.38 12.32
N ASN A 609 43.16 -23.37 13.08
CA ASN A 609 43.11 -23.33 14.54
C ASN A 609 44.19 -24.26 15.12
N PRO A 610 45.05 -23.79 16.03
CA PRO A 610 46.15 -24.61 16.55
C PRO A 610 45.76 -25.65 17.61
N ALA A 611 44.48 -25.70 18.04
CA ALA A 611 44.03 -26.59 19.11
C ALA A 611 42.95 -27.59 18.70
N TYR A 612 42.02 -27.23 17.80
CA TYR A 612 40.97 -28.13 17.38
C TYR A 612 40.30 -27.70 16.07
N GLN A 613 40.10 -28.66 15.15
CA GLN A 613 39.27 -28.51 13.96
C GLN A 613 38.49 -29.78 13.67
N ALA A 614 37.23 -29.65 13.28
CA ALA A 614 36.42 -30.79 12.92
C ALA A 614 35.40 -30.46 11.83
N ALA A 615 35.11 -31.38 10.90
CA ALA A 615 33.99 -31.13 9.99
C ALA A 615 32.68 -31.14 10.77
N ILE A 616 32.47 -32.16 11.61
CA ILE A 616 31.31 -32.27 12.49
C ILE A 616 31.78 -32.66 13.89
N SER A 617 31.35 -31.90 14.90
CA SER A 617 31.60 -32.18 16.31
C SER A 617 30.27 -32.25 17.07
N ASP A 618 29.99 -33.36 17.76
CA ASP A 618 28.86 -33.54 18.68
C ASP A 618 29.39 -33.71 20.11
N TYR A 619 29.52 -32.60 20.82
CA TYR A 619 30.07 -32.55 22.15
C TYR A 619 29.04 -33.06 23.16
N TYR A 620 29.39 -34.13 23.88
CA TYR A 620 28.53 -34.90 24.80
C TYR A 620 27.39 -35.70 24.16
N GLY A 621 27.45 -36.00 22.86
CA GLY A 621 26.64 -37.04 22.23
C GLY A 621 25.13 -36.87 22.46
N THR A 622 24.50 -36.09 21.59
CA THR A 622 23.13 -35.62 21.77
C THR A 622 22.05 -36.53 21.14
N GLY A 623 22.43 -37.74 20.74
CA GLY A 623 21.58 -38.72 20.05
C GLY A 623 21.26 -38.29 18.61
N SER A 624 22.17 -37.56 17.98
CA SER A 624 22.02 -36.99 16.64
C SER A 624 22.26 -38.02 15.53
N VAL A 625 21.62 -37.82 14.39
CA VAL A 625 21.82 -38.64 13.18
C VAL A 625 22.80 -37.91 12.27
N ILE A 626 24.06 -38.35 12.24
CA ILE A 626 25.11 -37.81 11.38
C ILE A 626 25.34 -38.82 10.27
N SER A 627 24.90 -38.55 9.03
CA SER A 627 25.03 -39.51 7.93
C SER A 627 25.07 -38.84 6.58
N THR A 628 25.63 -39.51 5.57
CA THR A 628 25.64 -39.06 4.16
C THR A 628 26.22 -37.67 3.88
N ASN A 629 27.06 -37.14 4.78
CA ASN A 629 27.80 -35.89 4.56
C ASN A 629 29.07 -36.16 3.73
N GLN A 630 29.45 -35.20 2.89
CA GLN A 630 30.70 -35.20 2.14
C GLN A 630 31.71 -34.35 2.89
N ILE A 631 32.83 -34.95 3.31
CA ILE A 631 33.86 -34.28 4.12
C ILE A 631 35.19 -34.38 3.39
N SER A 632 35.90 -33.26 3.25
CA SER A 632 37.19 -33.20 2.57
C SER A 632 38.09 -32.09 3.11
N GLY A 633 39.35 -32.08 2.66
CA GLY A 633 40.34 -31.05 3.00
C GLY A 633 41.19 -31.42 4.23
N THR A 634 42.42 -30.92 4.25
CA THR A 634 43.44 -31.25 5.26
C THR A 634 43.04 -30.81 6.66
N GLY A 635 42.28 -29.73 6.82
CA GLY A 635 41.79 -29.24 8.11
C GLY A 635 40.76 -30.17 8.77
N TYR A 636 40.20 -31.13 8.03
CA TYR A 636 39.26 -32.14 8.53
C TYR A 636 39.76 -33.58 8.36
N ASP A 637 41.01 -33.76 7.91
CA ASP A 637 41.61 -35.09 7.70
C ASP A 637 42.40 -35.52 8.96
N PRO A 638 42.00 -36.58 9.68
CA PRO A 638 42.72 -37.08 10.85
C PRO A 638 44.18 -37.48 10.62
N SER A 639 44.60 -37.65 9.36
CA SER A 639 45.99 -37.93 9.02
C SER A 639 46.88 -36.67 8.96
N THR A 640 46.29 -35.47 8.89
CA THR A 640 47.03 -34.19 8.90
C THR A 640 47.66 -33.98 10.28
N THR A 641 46.81 -33.82 11.31
CA THR A 641 47.24 -33.66 12.70
C THR A 641 46.34 -34.53 13.59
N PRO A 642 46.79 -35.74 13.98
CA PRO A 642 46.00 -36.65 14.81
C PRO A 642 45.49 -35.99 16.10
N ASP A 643 44.26 -36.34 16.50
CA ASP A 643 43.53 -35.80 17.65
C ASP A 643 43.19 -34.30 17.59
N HIS A 644 43.59 -33.61 16.52
CA HIS A 644 43.40 -32.18 16.34
C HIS A 644 42.50 -31.86 15.15
N THR A 645 42.78 -32.44 13.97
CA THR A 645 41.94 -32.34 12.77
C THR A 645 41.06 -33.57 12.68
N LEU A 646 39.73 -33.41 12.68
CA LEU A 646 38.80 -34.54 12.76
C LEU A 646 37.74 -34.47 11.65
N ALA A 647 37.40 -35.61 11.04
CA ALA A 647 36.30 -35.64 10.09
C ALA A 647 34.95 -35.58 10.83
N VAL A 648 34.75 -36.49 11.79
CA VAL A 648 33.59 -36.53 12.67
C VAL A 648 34.10 -36.86 14.07
N ASP A 649 33.70 -36.05 15.05
CA ASP A 649 34.02 -36.23 16.46
C ASP A 649 32.73 -36.27 17.28
N VAL A 650 32.44 -37.40 17.92
CA VAL A 650 31.27 -37.57 18.77
C VAL A 650 31.73 -37.98 20.14
N TYR A 651 31.63 -37.05 21.09
CA TYR A 651 32.08 -37.28 22.45
C TYR A 651 30.98 -37.97 23.26
N THR A 652 31.12 -39.26 23.52
CA THR A 652 30.23 -40.04 24.40
C THR A 652 31.02 -40.99 25.29
N THR A 653 30.60 -41.15 26.55
CA THR A 653 31.20 -42.10 27.49
C THR A 653 30.61 -43.51 27.36
N ARG A 654 29.57 -43.69 26.52
CA ARG A 654 28.84 -44.95 26.37
C ARG A 654 29.45 -45.78 25.23
N PRO A 655 29.75 -47.08 25.47
CA PRO A 655 30.30 -47.93 24.42
C PRO A 655 29.27 -48.23 23.32
N ALA A 656 29.76 -48.63 22.14
CA ALA A 656 28.92 -49.15 21.08
C ALA A 656 28.10 -50.35 21.59
N ALA A 657 26.80 -50.36 21.30
CA ALA A 657 25.86 -51.38 21.79
C ALA A 657 24.92 -51.93 20.70
N LYS A 658 24.75 -51.22 19.58
CA LYS A 658 23.81 -51.63 18.52
C LYS A 658 24.29 -51.22 17.13
N LEU A 659 23.81 -51.95 16.13
CA LEU A 659 23.86 -51.58 14.73
C LEU A 659 22.53 -50.95 14.32
N SER A 660 22.55 -49.98 13.41
CA SER A 660 21.35 -49.31 12.91
C SER A 660 21.44 -49.10 11.41
N ILE A 661 20.46 -49.59 10.65
CA ILE A 661 20.30 -49.25 9.22
C ILE A 661 19.50 -47.95 9.14
N LEU A 662 20.07 -46.93 8.49
CA LEU A 662 19.51 -45.56 8.47
C LEU A 662 18.64 -45.24 7.27
N THR A 663 18.74 -46.02 6.21
CA THR A 663 17.96 -45.84 4.97
C THR A 663 16.65 -46.61 5.08
N PRO A 664 15.59 -46.23 4.32
CA PRO A 664 14.40 -47.07 4.21
C PRO A 664 14.68 -48.37 3.44
N GLY A 665 13.75 -49.32 3.51
CA GLY A 665 13.77 -50.51 2.65
C GLY A 665 13.42 -50.16 1.20
N TYR A 666 13.80 -51.04 0.27
CA TYR A 666 13.65 -50.86 -1.17
C TYR A 666 12.65 -51.87 -1.75
N ASP A 667 11.90 -51.40 -2.75
CA ASP A 667 11.13 -52.23 -3.67
C ASP A 667 11.89 -52.28 -5.01
N LEU A 668 12.42 -53.44 -5.36
CA LEU A 668 13.36 -53.63 -6.47
C LEU A 668 12.81 -54.63 -7.48
N ALA A 669 13.07 -54.40 -8.77
CA ALA A 669 12.91 -55.46 -9.76
C ALA A 669 14.08 -56.46 -9.64
N MET A 670 13.80 -57.74 -9.89
CA MET A 670 14.82 -58.78 -9.91
C MET A 670 16.04 -58.39 -10.77
N GLY A 671 17.24 -58.63 -10.24
CA GLY A 671 18.51 -58.30 -10.86
C GLY A 671 18.92 -56.82 -10.77
N SER A 672 18.03 -55.93 -10.29
CA SER A 672 18.35 -54.50 -10.14
C SER A 672 19.16 -54.25 -8.87
N CYS A 673 20.15 -53.35 -8.96
CA CYS A 673 20.92 -52.91 -7.81
C CYS A 673 20.07 -51.98 -6.93
N SER A 674 20.19 -52.12 -5.61
CA SER A 674 19.52 -51.27 -4.64
C SER A 674 20.05 -49.84 -4.70
N GLY A 675 19.34 -48.91 -4.08
CA GLY A 675 19.96 -47.67 -3.63
C GLY A 675 21.00 -47.94 -2.52
N LYS A 676 21.71 -46.89 -2.11
CA LYS A 676 22.71 -46.95 -1.04
C LYS A 676 22.05 -47.37 0.27
N VAL A 677 22.56 -48.40 0.93
CA VAL A 677 22.17 -48.78 2.30
C VAL A 677 23.24 -48.23 3.25
N SER A 678 22.84 -47.45 4.24
CA SER A 678 23.75 -46.92 5.27
C SER A 678 23.54 -47.64 6.60
N VAL A 679 24.62 -48.08 7.22
CA VAL A 679 24.63 -48.75 8.52
C VAL A 679 25.63 -48.10 9.46
N GLN A 680 25.23 -47.94 10.72
CA GLN A 680 26.05 -47.34 11.76
C GLN A 680 26.19 -48.21 13.00
N SER A 681 27.34 -48.13 13.68
CA SER A 681 27.48 -48.58 15.07
C SER A 681 27.18 -47.42 16.02
N GLN A 682 26.28 -47.68 16.98
CA GLN A 682 25.78 -46.68 17.90
C GLN A 682 25.83 -47.17 19.34
N ASP A 683 25.92 -46.23 20.27
CA ASP A 683 25.65 -46.46 21.69
C ASP A 683 24.14 -46.75 21.94
N PRO A 684 23.72 -47.10 23.17
CA PRO A 684 22.31 -47.38 23.46
C PRO A 684 21.34 -46.23 23.14
N VAL A 685 21.81 -44.98 23.20
CA VAL A 685 20.97 -43.81 22.94
C VAL A 685 21.04 -43.28 21.51
N GLY A 686 21.89 -43.86 20.66
CA GLY A 686 21.97 -43.53 19.24
C GLY A 686 23.09 -42.56 18.88
N ASN A 687 24.03 -42.32 19.80
CA ASN A 687 25.27 -41.64 19.42
C ASN A 687 26.13 -42.57 18.59
N LEU A 688 26.79 -42.00 17.60
CA LEU A 688 27.76 -42.67 16.76
C LEU A 688 28.97 -43.08 17.61
N VAL A 689 29.34 -44.35 17.58
CA VAL A 689 30.53 -44.87 18.28
C VAL A 689 31.28 -45.83 17.36
N PRO A 690 32.52 -45.50 16.94
CA PRO A 690 33.35 -46.39 16.14
C PRO A 690 33.52 -47.76 16.81
N SER A 691 33.41 -48.81 16.01
CA SER A 691 33.52 -50.18 16.51
C SER A 691 34.36 -51.02 15.57
N ALA A 692 35.37 -51.70 16.11
CA ALA A 692 36.24 -52.59 15.35
C ALA A 692 35.73 -54.03 15.39
N GLY A 693 35.67 -54.68 14.23
CA GLY A 693 35.28 -56.08 14.09
C GLY A 693 34.72 -56.37 12.70
N PRO A 694 34.64 -57.63 12.27
CA PRO A 694 33.94 -57.96 11.04
C PRO A 694 32.42 -57.82 11.26
N PHE A 695 31.82 -56.80 10.65
CA PHE A 695 30.36 -56.67 10.60
C PHE A 695 29.84 -57.36 9.34
N THR A 696 29.21 -58.51 9.52
CA THR A 696 28.79 -59.41 8.45
C THR A 696 27.46 -58.98 7.86
N LEU A 697 27.36 -59.02 6.53
CA LEU A 697 26.14 -58.80 5.77
C LEU A 697 25.52 -60.16 5.43
N THR A 698 24.25 -60.35 5.77
CA THR A 698 23.50 -61.57 5.46
C THR A 698 22.09 -61.24 4.99
N ALA A 699 21.44 -62.18 4.30
CA ALA A 699 20.05 -62.08 3.89
C ALA A 699 19.27 -63.32 4.34
N SER A 700 17.99 -63.14 4.65
CA SER A 700 17.06 -64.23 4.98
C SER A 700 15.70 -64.01 4.30
N GLY A 701 14.87 -65.05 4.21
CA GLY A 701 13.58 -65.01 3.50
C GLY A 701 13.63 -65.63 2.09
N PRO A 702 12.49 -65.68 1.38
CA PRO A 702 12.36 -66.38 0.10
C PRO A 702 13.36 -65.94 -0.98
N ALA A 703 13.70 -64.65 -1.03
CA ALA A 703 14.63 -64.11 -2.02
C ALA A 703 16.11 -64.20 -1.59
N ALA A 704 16.42 -64.65 -0.37
CA ALA A 704 17.76 -64.55 0.22
C ALA A 704 18.87 -65.26 -0.57
N SER A 705 18.58 -66.42 -1.17
CA SER A 705 19.55 -67.18 -1.96
C SER A 705 20.02 -66.44 -3.22
N GLY A 706 19.24 -65.44 -3.68
CA GLY A 706 19.60 -64.58 -4.80
C GLY A 706 20.35 -63.31 -4.41
N VAL A 707 20.47 -62.98 -3.12
CA VAL A 707 21.03 -61.72 -2.66
C VAL A 707 22.56 -61.73 -2.70
N THR A 708 23.14 -60.73 -3.37
CA THR A 708 24.57 -60.41 -3.30
C THR A 708 24.77 -58.97 -2.86
N PHE A 709 25.73 -58.72 -1.97
CA PHE A 709 26.07 -57.38 -1.47
C PHE A 709 27.28 -56.82 -2.20
N HIS A 710 27.32 -55.51 -2.43
CA HIS A 710 28.34 -54.83 -3.23
C HIS A 710 28.74 -53.49 -2.59
N ALA A 711 29.97 -53.04 -2.87
CA ALA A 711 30.46 -51.74 -2.43
C ALA A 711 30.12 -50.60 -3.42
N ASP A 712 29.87 -50.95 -4.69
CA ASP A 712 29.58 -49.99 -5.77
C ASP A 712 28.09 -49.89 -6.08
N SER A 713 27.65 -48.70 -6.50
CA SER A 713 26.25 -48.40 -6.84
C SER A 713 25.72 -49.12 -8.08
N GLY A 714 26.59 -49.76 -8.86
CA GLY A 714 26.19 -50.58 -10.02
C GLY A 714 26.02 -52.06 -9.68
N CYS A 715 26.34 -52.49 -8.45
CA CYS A 715 26.44 -53.91 -8.08
C CYS A 715 27.27 -54.73 -9.10
N SER A 716 28.31 -54.11 -9.63
CA SER A 716 29.16 -54.62 -10.72
C SER A 716 30.49 -55.18 -10.20
N GLY A 717 30.94 -54.69 -9.04
CA GLY A 717 32.13 -55.15 -8.36
C GLY A 717 31.94 -56.50 -7.66
N ALA A 718 33.05 -57.00 -7.09
CA ALA A 718 33.04 -58.24 -6.31
C ALA A 718 32.05 -58.16 -5.15
N ALA A 719 31.42 -59.29 -4.85
CA ALA A 719 30.52 -59.37 -3.71
C ALA A 719 31.31 -59.16 -2.41
N ILE A 720 30.76 -58.35 -1.52
CA ILE A 720 31.29 -58.14 -0.17
C ILE A 720 30.44 -58.93 0.83
N THR A 721 31.05 -59.36 1.92
CA THR A 721 30.35 -60.04 3.02
C THR A 721 30.48 -59.29 4.33
N THR A 722 31.29 -58.23 4.38
CA THR A 722 31.55 -57.45 5.58
C THR A 722 31.64 -55.96 5.28
N VAL A 723 31.36 -55.14 6.29
CA VAL A 723 31.60 -53.70 6.28
C VAL A 723 32.50 -53.29 7.44
N ASP A 724 33.14 -52.12 7.31
CA ASP A 724 34.04 -51.56 8.31
C ASP A 724 33.39 -50.35 9.00
N LEU A 725 33.20 -50.44 10.33
CA LEU A 725 32.64 -49.38 11.18
C LEU A 725 33.69 -48.83 12.17
N SER A 726 34.98 -49.10 11.93
CA SER A 726 36.06 -48.67 12.83
C SER A 726 36.49 -47.21 12.63
N LYS A 727 36.08 -46.59 11.52
CA LYS A 727 36.40 -45.19 11.22
C LYS A 727 35.63 -44.23 12.15
N PRO A 728 36.12 -42.99 12.35
CA PRO A 728 35.44 -41.99 13.20
C PRO A 728 33.99 -41.69 12.83
N GLN A 729 33.59 -41.90 11.57
CA GLN A 729 32.20 -41.75 11.12
C GLN A 729 31.31 -42.92 11.56
N ALA A 730 31.88 -44.02 12.06
CA ALA A 730 31.21 -45.25 12.49
C ALA A 730 30.06 -45.70 11.57
N GLU A 731 30.21 -45.39 10.28
CA GLU A 731 29.22 -45.58 9.23
C GLU A 731 29.89 -46.30 8.06
N ALA A 732 29.19 -47.29 7.54
CA ALA A 732 29.52 -47.92 6.28
C ALA A 732 28.33 -47.88 5.34
N THR A 733 28.62 -47.99 4.05
CA THR A 733 27.59 -48.10 3.02
C THR A 733 27.81 -49.33 2.17
N PHE A 734 26.71 -49.92 1.72
CA PHE A 734 26.70 -51.05 0.81
C PHE A 734 25.47 -51.00 -0.09
N TYR A 735 25.48 -51.81 -1.13
CA TYR A 735 24.39 -52.00 -2.08
C TYR A 735 24.08 -53.50 -2.16
N PHE A 736 22.91 -53.87 -2.65
CA PHE A 736 22.58 -55.27 -2.89
C PHE A 736 21.72 -55.43 -4.14
N LYS A 737 21.74 -56.63 -4.73
CA LYS A 737 20.77 -57.04 -5.74
C LYS A 737 20.31 -58.46 -5.44
N SER A 738 19.12 -58.83 -5.89
CA SER A 738 18.61 -60.20 -5.78
C SER A 738 18.27 -60.78 -7.15
N SER A 739 18.73 -62.01 -7.42
CA SER A 739 18.31 -62.79 -8.58
C SER A 739 17.02 -63.60 -8.36
N GLN A 740 16.39 -63.46 -7.19
CA GLN A 740 15.16 -64.17 -6.81
C GLN A 740 14.08 -63.17 -6.37
N PRO A 741 12.81 -63.39 -6.75
CA PRO A 741 11.69 -62.58 -6.29
C PRO A 741 11.27 -62.98 -4.86
N GLY A 742 10.53 -62.10 -4.21
CA GLY A 742 10.02 -62.27 -2.85
C GLY A 742 10.67 -61.33 -1.85
N VAL A 743 10.35 -61.53 -0.57
CA VAL A 743 10.90 -60.71 0.52
C VAL A 743 12.31 -61.18 0.85
N ALA A 744 13.24 -60.23 0.99
CA ALA A 744 14.55 -60.46 1.58
C ALA A 744 14.74 -59.57 2.81
N THR A 745 15.10 -60.16 3.94
CA THR A 745 15.50 -59.42 5.13
C THR A 745 17.02 -59.33 5.15
N VAL A 746 17.54 -58.14 4.82
CA VAL A 746 18.96 -57.79 4.94
C VAL A 746 19.30 -57.62 6.42
N THR A 747 20.41 -58.20 6.83
CA THR A 747 20.86 -58.24 8.23
C THR A 747 22.33 -57.85 8.33
N VAL A 748 22.65 -56.91 9.22
CA VAL A 748 24.02 -56.57 9.60
C VAL A 748 24.25 -56.99 11.05
N SER A 749 25.20 -57.90 11.27
CA SER A 749 25.54 -58.45 12.59
C SER A 749 27.06 -58.50 12.80
N GLY A 750 27.52 -58.36 14.04
CA GLY A 750 28.95 -58.44 14.33
C GLY A 750 29.29 -57.98 15.75
N GLY A 751 30.35 -58.58 16.31
CA GLY A 751 30.78 -58.31 17.69
C GLY A 751 29.71 -58.64 18.73
N SER A 752 29.64 -57.83 19.80
CA SER A 752 28.60 -57.89 20.84
C SER A 752 27.44 -56.91 20.60
N LEU A 753 27.35 -56.33 19.39
CA LEU A 753 26.35 -55.31 19.08
C LEU A 753 25.01 -55.96 18.73
N THR A 754 23.91 -55.30 19.15
CA THR A 754 22.56 -55.67 18.71
C THR A 754 22.47 -55.59 17.18
N THR A 755 21.97 -56.66 16.56
CA THR A 755 21.88 -56.82 15.10
C THR A 755 20.87 -55.85 14.48
N ALA A 756 21.18 -55.30 13.31
CA ALA A 756 20.25 -54.50 12.51
C ALA A 756 19.63 -55.36 11.41
N THR A 757 18.32 -55.22 11.19
CA THR A 757 17.60 -55.92 10.11
C THR A 757 16.71 -54.95 9.34
N GLN A 758 16.52 -55.23 8.04
CA GLN A 758 15.67 -54.45 7.16
C GLN A 758 15.03 -55.34 6.09
N GLY A 759 13.70 -55.30 5.98
CA GLY A 759 12.97 -55.98 4.91
C GLY A 759 13.08 -55.24 3.58
N GLN A 760 13.16 -56.02 2.50
CA GLN A 760 13.24 -55.58 1.11
C GLN A 760 12.22 -56.39 0.30
N THR A 761 11.56 -55.76 -0.67
CA THR A 761 10.67 -56.46 -1.61
C THR A 761 11.35 -56.58 -2.96
N ILE A 762 11.45 -57.80 -3.49
CA ILE A 762 11.94 -58.04 -4.86
C ILE A 762 10.80 -58.58 -5.71
N HIS A 763 10.55 -57.92 -6.84
CA HIS A 763 9.50 -58.26 -7.81
C HIS A 763 10.01 -59.16 -8.94
#